data_AF-A0A4Q5THA2-F1
#
_entry.id   AF-A0A4Q5THA2-F1
#
_cell.length_a   1.000
_cell.length_b   1.000
_cell.length_c   1.000
_cell.angle_alpha   90.00
_cell.angle_beta   90.00
_cell.angle_gamma   90.00
#
_symmetry.space_group_name_H-M   'P 1'
#
loop_
_entity.id
_entity.type
_entity.pdbx_description
1 polymer ?
#
loop_
_entity_poly.entity_id
_entity_poly.type
_entity_poly.pdbx_seq_one_letter_code
_entity_poly.pdbx_strand_id
1 'polypeptide(L)'
;MTLSLVTGATGYVGGRLVPELLEAGHDVRVLVRSPEKAEAHDWAPQVEIVKGDATSADDVRRAMEGVDVLYYLLHSIGDGDDWVEAERRMAQGFADAAQAAGVGRIVYLGGMDPEGEELSKHLRSRKQVGEVLLASGVPTTVLQAGVVIGSGSASFEMLRYLTERLPVMVTPKWVHTRIQPIAIRDVLRYLVGSAGMPDDVNRTFDIGGPDVLTYLEMMQGFAKVAGLPPRKVVPVPVLTPGLSSHWVGIVTPVPASIARPLVDSLKNTVVAAEKDIEQHVPDPPEGLIGFERALELALTKIQNLDVPTRWTSASTAGAPSEPLPSDPDWAGGSLYKDERTREVDASPEALWTIIEGIGGRNGWYSWPLAWWVRGIMDRLIGGPGLRRGRRNDRELVVGDALDWWRVEATDDKTFLRLRAEMRVPGLAWLELQVGSTEGGTTTFHHRALFHPRGLLGHAYWLSILPFHGIVFGSMQRNIAKAARTKSVERSIAETDEPDHRLRKDLSAWDLTVFGVGVMIGTGIFVLTGQEAYRSAGPAIVISFVLAGIACALAAVCYAEFASTVPVAGSAYTFSYATLGELIAWIIGWDLVLELALGAAVVARGWSAYLQSLLDLPTWLAGDAARPDFGAIAIVVALTALGVFGTKLSGRFTSVLVVVKVAVVLFVVVAGLFFIKASNLTPFVPPSKPSSGESGLDSTLLQTIFGVEPTVFGIYGIIAAASVVFFAFIGFDIVATSAEETRNPQRDMPRGILGSLAIVTVLYAAVAFVVTGMLKYSDDRMNTAAPLAEAFSANGLEWASKIISVGAVAGLTTVVLVLMLGQARVLFAMSRDGLLPQGLAKVHPRFGTPYKITIITGAFVAVLAGFVPLSELSKLVSIGTLFAFVVVSAGVIVLRRTRPDLDRSFR
;
A
#
# COMPACT_ATOMS: atom_id res chain seq x y z
N MET A 1 44.96 6.18 42.09
CA MET A 1 43.68 6.59 41.51
C MET A 1 42.62 6.08 42.47
N THR A 2 41.59 6.87 42.74
CA THR A 2 40.54 6.52 43.70
C THR A 2 39.61 5.50 43.04
N LEU A 3 39.50 4.29 43.60
CA LEU A 3 38.56 3.28 43.12
C LEU A 3 37.19 3.50 43.74
N SER A 4 36.19 3.83 42.92
CA SER A 4 34.82 4.07 43.34
C SER A 4 33.90 2.92 42.94
N LEU A 5 33.24 2.31 43.93
CA LEU A 5 32.18 1.32 43.69
C LEU A 5 30.84 2.01 43.57
N VAL A 6 30.20 1.92 42.40
CA VAL A 6 28.84 2.42 42.18
C VAL A 6 27.87 1.26 42.19
N THR A 7 27.02 1.24 43.22
CA THR A 7 25.85 0.36 43.25
C THR A 7 24.70 1.02 42.50
N GLY A 8 23.78 0.23 41.94
CA GLY A 8 22.66 0.79 41.18
C GLY A 8 23.08 1.53 39.89
N ALA A 9 24.22 1.15 39.30
CA ALA A 9 24.76 1.76 38.08
C ALA A 9 23.86 1.61 36.84
N THR A 10 22.93 0.65 36.84
CA THR A 10 21.89 0.50 35.80
C THR A 10 20.59 1.24 36.14
N GLY A 11 20.56 1.96 37.27
CA GLY A 11 19.47 2.82 37.70
C GLY A 11 19.65 4.28 37.27
N TYR A 12 18.61 5.09 37.46
CA TYR A 12 18.53 6.45 36.94
C TYR A 12 19.73 7.35 37.32
N VAL A 13 20.09 7.41 38.60
CA VAL A 13 21.19 8.26 39.09
C VAL A 13 22.55 7.59 38.82
N GLY A 14 22.67 6.29 39.12
CA GLY A 14 23.94 5.56 39.01
C GLY A 14 24.50 5.56 37.58
N GLY A 15 23.66 5.33 36.57
CA GLY A 15 24.10 5.30 35.17
C GLY A 15 24.59 6.65 34.65
N ARG A 16 24.19 7.75 35.30
CA ARG A 16 24.62 9.12 35.01
C ARG A 16 25.80 9.57 35.87
N LEU A 17 25.98 8.96 37.05
CA LEU A 17 27.12 9.23 37.92
C LEU A 17 28.42 8.62 37.39
N VAL A 18 28.34 7.43 36.78
CA VAL A 18 29.54 6.72 36.28
C VAL A 18 30.37 7.59 35.31
N PRO A 19 29.80 8.22 34.26
CA PRO A 19 30.56 9.13 33.40
C PRO A 19 31.20 10.30 34.14
N GLU A 20 30.48 10.91 35.09
CA GLU A 20 30.96 12.08 35.84
C GLU A 20 32.14 11.70 36.77
N LEU A 21 32.13 10.50 37.33
CA LEU A 21 33.25 9.97 38.11
C LEU A 21 34.47 9.68 37.24
N LEU A 22 34.27 9.10 36.05
CA LEU A 22 35.34 8.87 35.07
C LEU A 22 35.96 10.20 34.63
N GLU A 23 35.14 11.22 34.35
CA GLU A 23 35.60 12.57 33.99
C GLU A 23 36.35 13.25 35.16
N ALA A 24 35.94 12.99 36.40
CA ALA A 24 36.64 13.40 37.61
C ALA A 24 37.94 12.61 37.90
N GLY A 25 38.29 11.61 37.08
CA GLY A 25 39.53 10.84 37.18
C GLY A 25 39.49 9.67 38.17
N HIS A 26 38.30 9.18 38.51
CA HIS A 26 38.13 7.97 39.33
C HIS A 26 38.24 6.70 38.47
N ASP A 27 38.81 5.64 39.03
CA ASP A 27 38.59 4.30 38.51
C ASP A 27 37.22 3.83 39.00
N VAL A 28 36.36 3.35 38.11
CA VAL A 28 34.97 3.01 38.47
C VAL A 28 34.74 1.51 38.36
N ARG A 29 34.18 0.94 39.44
CA ARG A 29 33.63 -0.40 39.47
C ARG A 29 32.12 -0.34 39.65
N VAL A 30 31.39 -1.17 38.95
CA VAL A 30 29.92 -1.26 39.06
C VAL A 30 29.49 -2.64 39.53
N LEU A 31 28.61 -2.70 40.53
CA LEU A 31 27.97 -3.95 40.97
C LEU A 31 26.59 -4.06 40.34
N VAL A 32 26.39 -5.06 39.47
CA VAL A 32 25.15 -5.24 38.70
C VAL A 32 24.67 -6.70 38.71
N ARG A 33 23.35 -6.89 38.78
CA ARG A 33 22.71 -8.23 38.70
C ARG A 33 22.74 -8.80 37.27
N SER A 34 22.54 -7.94 36.28
CA SER A 34 22.45 -8.28 34.85
C SER A 34 23.50 -7.48 34.08
N PRO A 35 24.68 -8.05 33.78
CA PRO A 35 25.77 -7.37 33.06
C PRO A 35 25.33 -6.79 31.71
N GLU A 36 24.41 -7.46 31.01
CA GLU A 36 23.96 -7.04 29.67
C GLU A 36 23.36 -5.62 29.69
N LYS A 37 22.75 -5.21 30.81
CA LYS A 37 22.21 -3.85 30.98
C LYS A 37 23.30 -2.80 31.16
N ALA A 38 24.41 -3.16 31.81
CA ALA A 38 25.55 -2.27 31.96
C ALA A 38 26.31 -2.14 30.64
N GLU A 39 26.45 -3.24 29.89
CA GLU A 39 27.11 -3.29 28.58
C GLU A 39 26.42 -2.44 27.51
N ALA A 40 25.13 -2.09 27.68
CA ALA A 40 24.40 -1.20 26.79
C ALA A 40 24.80 0.28 26.91
N HIS A 41 25.63 0.66 27.88
CA HIS A 41 26.11 2.02 28.06
C HIS A 41 27.45 2.29 27.36
N ASP A 42 27.63 3.51 26.85
CA ASP A 42 28.86 3.95 26.21
C ASP A 42 30.10 3.90 27.14
N TRP A 43 29.89 3.97 28.45
CA TRP A 43 30.95 3.90 29.45
C TRP A 43 31.38 2.47 29.81
N ALA A 44 30.66 1.44 29.38
CA ALA A 44 30.95 0.05 29.73
C ALA A 44 32.41 -0.39 29.47
N PRO A 45 33.08 0.02 28.38
CA PRO A 45 34.47 -0.36 28.12
C PRO A 45 35.49 0.28 29.08
N GLN A 46 35.08 1.28 29.87
CA GLN A 46 35.96 2.10 30.71
C GLN A 46 35.86 1.74 32.21
N VAL A 47 35.02 0.78 32.58
CA VAL A 47 34.76 0.42 33.98
C VAL A 47 34.89 -1.07 34.24
N GLU A 48 35.08 -1.45 35.50
CA GLU A 48 35.03 -2.85 35.92
C GLU A 48 33.58 -3.26 36.25
N ILE A 49 33.03 -4.21 35.48
CA ILE A 49 31.68 -4.74 35.71
C ILE A 49 31.76 -5.99 36.58
N VAL A 50 31.27 -5.90 37.82
CA VAL A 50 31.16 -7.05 38.73
C VAL A 50 29.72 -7.55 38.75
N LYS A 51 29.52 -8.79 38.28
CA LYS A 51 28.25 -9.49 38.41
C LYS A 51 28.04 -9.93 39.86
N GLY A 52 26.90 -9.60 40.45
CA GLY A 52 26.55 -10.03 41.81
C GLY A 52 25.17 -9.57 42.28
N ASP A 53 24.65 -10.23 43.30
CA ASP A 53 23.42 -9.84 43.98
C ASP A 53 23.73 -8.96 45.20
N ALA A 54 23.07 -7.80 45.31
CA ALA A 54 23.22 -6.87 46.43
C ALA A 54 22.74 -7.45 47.78
N THR A 55 21.96 -8.52 47.76
CA THR A 55 21.52 -9.25 48.96
C THR A 55 22.49 -10.35 49.39
N SER A 56 23.48 -10.68 48.54
CA SER A 56 24.49 -11.71 48.81
C SER A 56 25.72 -11.10 49.46
N ALA A 57 26.00 -11.49 50.71
CA ALA A 57 27.17 -11.01 51.45
C ALA A 57 28.50 -11.32 50.75
N ASP A 58 28.60 -12.45 50.05
CA ASP A 58 29.81 -12.84 49.32
C ASP A 58 30.03 -11.99 48.07
N ASP A 59 28.96 -11.69 47.32
CA ASP A 59 29.04 -10.85 46.13
C ASP A 59 29.37 -9.39 46.50
N VAL A 60 28.76 -8.87 47.57
CA VAL A 60 29.04 -7.53 48.10
C VAL A 60 30.49 -7.43 48.55
N ARG A 61 31.01 -8.44 49.29
CA ARG A 61 32.40 -8.47 49.74
C ARG A 61 33.38 -8.45 48.57
N ARG A 62 33.15 -9.28 47.55
CA ARG A 62 33.97 -9.33 46.33
C ARG A 62 33.97 -7.98 45.60
N ALA A 63 32.82 -7.33 45.50
CA ALA A 63 32.73 -6.02 44.84
C ALA A 63 33.47 -4.91 45.61
N MET A 64 33.55 -5.02 46.95
CA MET A 64 34.16 -4.03 47.84
C MET A 64 35.69 -4.10 47.91
N GLU A 65 36.32 -5.12 47.33
CA GLU A 65 37.78 -5.33 47.43
C GLU A 65 38.58 -4.15 46.83
N GLY A 66 39.35 -3.46 47.68
CA GLY A 66 40.21 -2.34 47.26
C GLY A 66 39.46 -1.05 46.94
N VAL A 67 38.18 -0.93 47.30
CA VAL A 67 37.34 0.25 47.06
C VAL A 67 37.66 1.36 48.06
N ASP A 68 37.91 2.57 47.56
CA ASP A 68 38.15 3.76 48.38
C ASP A 68 36.84 4.49 48.72
N VAL A 69 35.90 4.56 47.77
CA VAL A 69 34.61 5.26 47.91
C VAL A 69 33.46 4.39 47.47
N LEU A 70 32.47 4.18 48.35
CA LEU A 70 31.23 3.48 48.05
C LEU A 70 30.11 4.48 47.75
N TYR A 71 29.56 4.40 46.54
CA TYR A 71 28.30 5.05 46.19
C TYR A 71 27.13 4.09 46.34
N TYR A 72 26.37 4.25 47.44
CA TYR A 72 25.17 3.46 47.70
C TYR A 72 23.96 4.12 47.03
N LEU A 73 23.51 3.61 45.88
CA LEU A 73 22.36 4.15 45.12
C LEU A 73 21.27 3.09 44.87
N LEU A 74 21.33 1.97 45.59
CA LEU A 74 20.30 0.94 45.54
C LEU A 74 19.06 1.42 46.28
N HIS A 75 17.92 1.28 45.62
CA HIS A 75 16.63 1.67 46.17
C HIS A 75 15.54 0.76 45.56
N SER A 76 14.94 -0.10 46.38
CA SER A 76 14.00 -1.15 45.96
C SER A 76 12.55 -0.71 46.19
N ILE A 77 12.11 0.29 45.43
CA ILE A 77 10.68 0.67 45.41
C ILE A 77 9.88 -0.40 44.67
N GLY A 78 9.09 -1.18 45.41
CA GLY A 78 8.05 -2.04 44.82
C GLY A 78 8.24 -3.55 44.97
N ASP A 79 9.28 -4.02 45.66
CA ASP A 79 9.53 -5.45 45.88
C ASP A 79 8.81 -5.98 47.13
N GLY A 80 7.53 -6.35 46.97
CA GLY A 80 6.73 -7.00 48.03
C GLY A 80 6.22 -6.07 49.15
N ASP A 81 5.54 -6.62 50.15
CA ASP A 81 4.90 -5.81 51.22
C ASP A 81 5.89 -5.31 52.31
N ASP A 82 7.04 -5.97 52.46
CA ASP A 82 8.06 -5.76 53.52
C ASP A 82 9.40 -5.20 53.02
N TRP A 83 9.37 -4.45 51.92
CA TRP A 83 10.57 -3.90 51.27
C TRP A 83 11.41 -2.96 52.16
N VAL A 84 10.80 -2.30 53.16
CA VAL A 84 11.51 -1.38 54.07
C VAL A 84 12.54 -2.14 54.91
N GLU A 85 12.14 -3.28 55.48
CA GLU A 85 13.05 -4.10 56.26
C GLU A 85 14.09 -4.79 55.37
N ALA A 86 13.73 -5.16 54.14
CA ALA A 86 14.68 -5.67 53.15
C ALA A 86 15.75 -4.62 52.77
N GLU A 87 15.37 -3.36 52.55
CA GLU A 87 16.30 -2.25 52.31
C GLU A 87 17.23 -2.02 53.49
N ARG A 88 16.71 -2.06 54.72
CA ARG A 88 17.51 -1.92 55.94
C ARG A 88 18.56 -3.03 56.06
N ARG A 89 18.19 -4.29 55.83
CA ARG A 89 19.12 -5.43 55.87
C ARG A 89 20.19 -5.34 54.78
N MET A 90 19.81 -4.94 53.58
CA MET A 90 20.74 -4.72 52.47
C MET A 90 21.73 -3.60 52.81
N ALA A 91 21.25 -2.46 53.30
CA ALA A 91 22.11 -1.35 53.74
C ALA A 91 23.08 -1.78 54.85
N GLN A 92 22.62 -2.59 55.81
CA GLN A 92 23.48 -3.14 56.85
C GLN A 92 24.58 -4.03 56.27
N GLY A 93 24.25 -4.91 55.32
CA GLY A 93 25.25 -5.76 54.66
C GLY A 93 26.32 -4.97 53.92
N PHE A 94 25.95 -3.84 53.31
CA PHE A 94 26.91 -2.92 52.68
C PHE A 94 27.73 -2.13 53.70
N ALA A 95 27.13 -1.67 54.79
CA ALA A 95 27.82 -1.01 55.88
C ALA A 95 28.91 -1.91 56.48
N ASP A 96 28.54 -3.16 56.81
CA ASP A 96 29.46 -4.15 57.39
C ASP A 96 30.60 -4.50 56.41
N ALA A 97 30.26 -4.67 55.11
CA ALA A 97 31.25 -4.96 54.09
C ALA A 97 32.20 -3.77 53.82
N ALA A 98 31.69 -2.53 53.81
CA ALA A 98 32.48 -1.33 53.64
C ALA A 98 33.46 -1.13 54.79
N GLN A 99 33.00 -1.33 56.03
CA GLN A 99 33.85 -1.28 57.21
C GLN A 99 34.93 -2.38 57.17
N ALA A 100 34.56 -3.62 56.82
CA ALA A 100 35.50 -4.73 56.74
C ALA A 100 36.54 -4.57 55.62
N ALA A 101 36.17 -3.96 54.51
CA ALA A 101 37.06 -3.69 53.38
C ALA A 101 37.94 -2.43 53.59
N GLY A 102 37.68 -1.64 54.65
CA GLY A 102 38.43 -0.41 54.92
C GLY A 102 38.11 0.73 53.95
N VAL A 103 36.87 0.78 53.43
CA VAL A 103 36.40 1.86 52.56
C VAL A 103 36.57 3.21 53.28
N GLY A 104 37.12 4.21 52.61
CA GLY A 104 37.37 5.53 53.20
C GLY A 104 36.14 6.44 53.28
N ARG A 105 35.17 6.25 52.37
CA ARG A 105 33.96 7.09 52.29
C ARG A 105 32.75 6.31 51.80
N ILE A 106 31.60 6.52 52.43
CA ILE A 106 30.29 6.15 51.87
C ILE A 106 29.55 7.42 51.43
N VAL A 107 29.04 7.44 50.21
CA VAL A 107 28.16 8.48 49.71
C VAL A 107 26.79 7.87 49.40
N TYR A 108 25.76 8.40 50.03
CA TYR A 108 24.38 7.94 49.87
C TYR A 108 23.49 9.10 49.43
N LEU A 109 22.74 8.91 48.35
CA LEU A 109 21.62 9.79 48.02
C LEU A 109 20.38 9.26 48.75
N GLY A 110 19.89 9.99 49.74
CA GLY A 110 18.72 9.71 50.58
C GLY A 110 17.48 10.56 50.22
N GLY A 111 16.54 10.69 51.16
CA GLY A 111 15.36 11.55 51.04
C GLY A 111 15.30 12.55 52.20
N MET A 112 14.72 13.72 51.97
CA MET A 112 14.58 14.77 53.00
C MET A 112 13.73 14.30 54.18
N ASP A 113 14.11 14.79 55.38
CA ASP A 113 13.47 14.50 56.65
C ASP A 113 12.94 15.80 57.28
N PRO A 114 11.75 16.28 56.87
CA PRO A 114 11.19 17.52 57.41
C PRO A 114 10.88 17.39 58.91
N GLU A 115 11.39 18.34 59.69
CA GLU A 115 11.15 18.39 61.13
C GLU A 115 9.66 18.53 61.47
N GLY A 116 9.18 17.69 62.40
CA GLY A 116 7.84 17.79 62.97
C GLY A 116 6.71 17.21 62.11
N GLU A 117 7.01 16.57 60.96
CA GLU A 117 6.03 15.91 60.11
C GLU A 117 6.06 14.38 60.26
N GLU A 118 4.88 13.74 60.12
CA GLU A 118 4.83 12.28 60.03
C GLU A 118 5.31 11.83 58.64
N LEU A 119 6.45 11.13 58.59
CA LEU A 119 7.03 10.65 57.33
C LEU A 119 6.19 9.55 56.69
N SER A 120 5.98 9.66 55.38
CA SER A 120 5.53 8.56 54.52
C SER A 120 6.41 7.31 54.68
N LYS A 121 5.86 6.12 54.38
CA LYS A 121 6.62 4.85 54.41
C LYS A 121 7.89 4.93 53.54
N HIS A 122 7.83 5.70 52.45
CA HIS A 122 8.96 5.95 51.56
C HIS A 122 10.09 6.75 52.18
N LEU A 123 9.79 7.95 52.69
CA LEU A 123 10.82 8.80 53.32
C LEU A 123 11.39 8.14 54.58
N ARG A 124 10.57 7.41 55.33
CA ARG A 124 11.02 6.65 56.50
C ARG A 124 12.06 5.57 56.18
N SER A 125 11.86 4.80 55.10
CA SER A 125 12.86 3.83 54.63
C SER A 125 14.18 4.51 54.26
N ARG A 126 14.09 5.62 53.53
CA ARG A 126 15.25 6.41 53.07
C ARG A 126 16.06 6.97 54.24
N LYS A 127 15.38 7.49 55.26
CA LYS A 127 15.98 7.95 56.52
C LYS A 127 16.68 6.80 57.25
N GLN A 128 15.98 5.66 57.41
CA GLN A 128 16.53 4.49 58.10
C GLN A 128 17.78 3.93 57.43
N VAL A 129 17.84 3.88 56.10
CA VAL A 129 19.05 3.50 55.35
C VAL A 129 20.18 4.49 55.62
N GLY A 130 19.89 5.79 55.63
CA GLY A 130 20.88 6.82 55.97
C GLY A 130 21.45 6.65 57.38
N GLU A 131 20.60 6.39 58.37
CA GLU A 131 21.00 6.12 59.75
C GLU A 131 21.90 4.88 59.87
N VAL A 132 21.57 3.79 59.14
CA VAL A 132 22.39 2.57 59.10
C VAL A 132 23.78 2.85 58.52
N LEU A 133 23.87 3.59 57.41
CA LEU A 133 25.15 3.90 56.77
C LEU A 133 25.98 4.87 57.63
N LEU A 134 25.37 5.89 58.24
CA LEU A 134 26.05 6.80 59.18
C LEU A 134 26.60 6.09 60.41
N ALA A 135 25.93 5.02 60.85
CA ALA A 135 26.34 4.18 61.98
C ALA A 135 27.37 3.09 61.60
N SER A 136 27.77 2.99 60.32
CA SER A 136 28.69 1.95 59.81
C SER A 136 30.12 2.03 60.39
N GLY A 137 30.50 3.18 60.95
CA GLY A 137 31.88 3.46 61.35
C GLY A 137 32.80 3.87 60.20
N VAL A 138 32.29 3.97 58.97
CA VAL A 138 32.95 4.59 57.82
C VAL A 138 32.46 6.04 57.69
N PRO A 139 33.33 7.05 57.45
CA PRO A 139 32.89 8.41 57.16
C PRO A 139 31.83 8.44 56.06
N THR A 140 30.64 8.93 56.39
CA THR A 140 29.47 8.82 55.50
C THR A 140 28.85 10.19 55.24
N THR A 141 28.64 10.48 53.95
CA THR A 141 27.94 11.67 53.48
C THR A 141 26.57 11.26 52.94
N VAL A 142 25.51 11.69 53.60
CA VAL A 142 24.12 11.43 53.16
C VAL A 142 23.53 12.69 52.53
N LEU A 143 23.35 12.69 51.22
CA LEU A 143 22.71 13.78 50.48
C LEU A 143 21.20 13.57 50.48
N GLN A 144 20.44 14.48 51.04
CA GLN A 144 18.98 14.42 51.12
C GLN A 144 18.35 15.32 50.07
N ALA A 145 17.74 14.71 49.04
CA ALA A 145 17.13 15.44 47.94
C ALA A 145 15.60 15.34 47.97
N GLY A 146 14.94 16.38 47.45
CA GLY A 146 13.52 16.37 47.11
C GLY A 146 13.26 15.74 45.75
N VAL A 147 12.47 16.41 44.91
CA VAL A 147 12.13 15.93 43.57
C VAL A 147 13.27 16.20 42.58
N VAL A 148 13.85 15.13 42.02
CA VAL A 148 14.94 15.24 41.04
C VAL A 148 14.39 15.38 39.62
N ILE A 149 14.73 16.47 38.94
CA ILE A 149 14.27 16.79 37.59
C ILE A 149 15.29 16.35 36.54
N GLY A 150 14.86 15.47 35.64
CA GLY A 150 15.61 15.00 34.47
C GLY A 150 14.90 13.85 33.78
N SER A 151 15.15 13.67 32.47
CA SER A 151 14.52 12.63 31.65
C SER A 151 14.83 11.24 32.23
N GLY A 152 13.83 10.41 32.52
CA GLY A 152 14.01 9.10 33.16
C GLY A 152 13.81 9.06 34.67
N SER A 153 13.78 10.22 35.36
CA SER A 153 13.42 10.28 36.79
C SER A 153 11.95 9.95 36.99
N ALA A 154 11.62 8.95 37.82
CA ALA A 154 10.24 8.57 38.11
C ALA A 154 9.36 9.77 38.55
N SER A 155 9.91 10.65 39.37
CA SER A 155 9.22 11.84 39.87
C SER A 155 8.96 12.90 38.78
N PHE A 156 9.91 13.10 37.88
CA PHE A 156 9.75 13.96 36.70
C PHE A 156 8.75 13.35 35.70
N GLU A 157 8.85 12.05 35.43
CA GLU A 157 7.97 11.37 34.48
C GLU A 157 6.52 11.38 34.96
N MET A 158 6.28 11.22 36.27
CA MET A 158 4.96 11.42 36.87
C MET A 158 4.43 12.84 36.66
N LEU A 159 5.23 13.86 36.98
CA LEU A 159 4.88 15.26 36.76
C LEU A 159 4.51 15.53 35.29
N ARG A 160 5.32 15.01 34.36
CA ARG A 160 5.11 15.12 32.92
C ARG A 160 3.78 14.50 32.50
N TYR A 161 3.56 13.21 32.78
CA TYR A 161 2.36 12.50 32.30
C TYR A 161 1.07 13.08 32.88
N LEU A 162 1.07 13.46 34.16
CA LEU A 162 -0.09 14.10 34.79
C LEU A 162 -0.42 15.42 34.09
N THR A 163 0.60 16.22 33.77
CA THR A 163 0.41 17.53 33.12
C THR A 163 0.02 17.40 31.65
N GLU A 164 0.62 16.46 30.91
CA GLU A 164 0.35 16.22 29.49
C GLU A 164 -1.09 15.70 29.27
N ARG A 165 -1.53 14.75 30.09
CA ARG A 165 -2.79 14.03 29.85
C ARG A 165 -4.02 14.72 30.45
N LEU A 166 -3.86 15.55 31.47
CA LEU A 166 -5.00 16.11 32.21
C LEU A 166 -5.07 17.63 32.11
N PRO A 167 -5.87 18.20 31.19
CA PRO A 167 -6.08 19.65 31.09
C PRO A 167 -6.92 20.21 32.24
N VAL A 168 -7.80 19.39 32.81
CA VAL A 168 -8.55 19.67 34.04
C VAL A 168 -8.24 18.56 35.02
N MET A 169 -7.79 18.91 36.22
CA MET A 169 -7.38 17.95 37.24
C MET A 169 -8.20 18.12 38.51
N VAL A 170 -8.81 17.03 38.96
CA VAL A 170 -9.46 16.97 40.27
C VAL A 170 -8.40 16.47 41.25
N THR A 171 -7.91 17.35 42.13
CA THR A 171 -6.72 17.06 42.95
C THR A 171 -7.03 16.98 44.44
N PRO A 172 -6.25 16.20 45.20
CA PRO A 172 -6.27 16.26 46.66
C PRO A 172 -5.49 17.49 47.16
N LYS A 173 -5.55 17.77 48.46
CA LYS A 173 -4.91 18.96 49.07
C LYS A 173 -3.38 18.99 48.94
N TRP A 174 -2.71 17.84 48.80
CA TRP A 174 -1.23 17.75 48.74
C TRP A 174 -0.60 18.46 47.55
N VAL A 175 -1.37 18.84 46.52
CA VAL A 175 -0.81 19.63 45.40
C VAL A 175 -0.30 21.01 45.81
N HIS A 176 -0.66 21.46 47.01
CA HIS A 176 -0.21 22.71 47.62
C HIS A 176 0.97 22.52 48.59
N THR A 177 1.46 21.31 48.79
CA THR A 177 2.66 21.05 49.60
C THR A 177 3.89 21.66 48.91
N ARG A 178 4.78 22.28 49.69
CA ARG A 178 6.01 22.92 49.20
C ARG A 178 7.12 21.90 48.98
N ILE A 179 7.81 22.05 47.86
CA ILE A 179 8.82 21.13 47.34
C ILE A 179 9.93 21.99 46.72
N GLN A 180 11.18 21.65 47.00
CA GLN A 180 12.35 22.26 46.37
C GLN A 180 12.95 21.27 45.38
N PRO A 181 12.55 21.30 44.09
CA PRO A 181 13.12 20.41 43.08
C PRO A 181 14.60 20.74 42.81
N ILE A 182 15.37 19.75 42.39
CA ILE A 182 16.78 19.90 42.01
C ILE A 182 17.04 19.23 40.66
N ALA A 183 17.86 19.85 39.81
CA ALA A 183 18.23 19.25 38.54
C ALA A 183 19.17 18.05 38.75
N ILE A 184 19.03 17.00 37.94
CA ILE A 184 19.92 15.83 38.02
C ILE A 184 21.41 16.19 37.91
N ARG A 185 21.75 17.21 37.11
CA ARG A 185 23.14 17.68 36.96
C ARG A 185 23.72 18.19 38.28
N ASP A 186 22.94 18.95 39.04
CA ASP A 186 23.36 19.49 40.33
C ASP A 186 23.48 18.37 41.37
N VAL A 187 22.58 17.37 41.35
CA VAL A 187 22.69 16.18 42.20
C VAL A 187 23.99 15.41 41.92
N LEU A 188 24.34 15.22 40.66
CA LEU A 188 25.57 14.51 40.27
C LEU A 188 26.82 15.29 40.70
N ARG A 189 26.81 16.62 40.57
CA ARG A 189 27.88 17.49 41.09
C ARG A 189 28.11 17.25 42.58
N TYR A 190 27.06 17.25 43.39
CA TYR A 190 27.18 16.98 44.82
C TYR A 190 27.64 15.55 45.11
N LEU A 191 27.20 14.55 44.35
CA LEU A 191 27.67 13.18 44.49
C LEU A 191 29.17 13.04 44.19
N VAL A 192 29.65 13.59 43.08
CA VAL A 192 31.08 13.57 42.72
C VAL A 192 31.90 14.33 43.76
N GLY A 193 31.48 15.54 44.13
CA GLY A 193 32.17 16.35 45.15
C GLY A 193 32.23 15.69 46.53
N SER A 194 31.26 14.84 46.86
CA SER A 194 31.20 14.14 48.15
C SER A 194 32.28 13.07 48.32
N ALA A 195 32.92 12.60 47.24
CA ALA A 195 34.04 11.67 47.34
C ALA A 195 35.25 12.28 48.08
N GLY A 196 35.46 13.59 47.92
CA GLY A 196 36.61 14.31 48.47
C GLY A 196 36.33 14.99 49.82
N MET A 197 35.22 14.66 50.50
CA MET A 197 34.92 15.28 51.78
C MET A 197 35.95 14.92 52.87
N PRO A 198 36.22 15.83 53.83
CA PRO A 198 37.09 15.55 54.97
C PRO A 198 36.58 14.37 55.83
N ASP A 199 37.49 13.55 56.36
CA ASP A 199 37.18 12.31 57.10
C ASP A 199 36.35 12.53 58.37
N ASP A 200 36.36 13.73 58.94
CA ASP A 200 35.54 14.11 60.10
C ASP A 200 34.08 14.43 59.75
N VAL A 201 33.75 14.55 58.46
CA VAL A 201 32.37 14.75 58.00
C VAL A 201 31.63 13.42 57.98
N ASN A 202 30.70 13.24 58.93
CA ASN A 202 29.79 12.09 59.00
C ASN A 202 28.36 12.54 59.36
N ARG A 203 27.61 13.03 58.38
CA ARG A 203 26.26 13.58 58.60
C ARG A 203 25.39 13.59 57.35
N THR A 204 24.15 14.04 57.53
CA THR A 204 23.23 14.37 56.45
C THR A 204 23.40 15.81 55.98
N PHE A 205 23.10 16.06 54.70
CA PHE A 205 23.03 17.38 54.07
C PHE A 205 21.81 17.46 53.15
N ASP A 206 20.96 18.46 53.35
CA ASP A 206 19.89 18.76 52.39
C ASP A 206 20.46 19.39 51.10
N ILE A 207 19.99 18.91 49.95
CA ILE A 207 20.29 19.48 48.63
C ILE A 207 19.01 19.82 47.87
N GLY A 208 18.94 21.04 47.33
CA GLY A 208 17.78 21.56 46.60
C GLY A 208 18.19 22.59 45.55
N GLY A 209 17.40 22.69 44.47
CA GLY A 209 17.60 23.74 43.47
C GLY A 209 17.20 25.13 43.99
N PRO A 210 17.32 26.17 43.16
CA PRO A 210 17.08 27.55 43.61
C PRO A 210 15.60 27.87 43.86
N ASP A 211 14.67 27.07 43.32
CA ASP A 211 13.23 27.32 43.34
C ASP A 211 12.51 26.49 44.41
N VAL A 212 11.71 27.13 45.25
CA VAL A 212 10.76 26.46 46.16
C VAL A 212 9.35 26.63 45.59
N LEU A 213 8.74 25.52 45.21
CA LEU A 213 7.48 25.49 44.46
C LEU A 213 6.47 24.57 45.16
N THR A 214 5.19 24.81 44.94
CA THR A 214 4.16 23.80 45.17
C THR A 214 4.12 22.82 44.01
N TYR A 215 3.61 21.60 44.24
CA TYR A 215 3.44 20.64 43.14
C TYR A 215 2.53 21.19 42.02
N LEU A 216 1.54 22.01 42.39
CA LEU A 216 0.71 22.76 41.44
C LEU A 216 1.54 23.72 40.56
N GLU A 217 2.42 24.50 41.16
CA GLU A 217 3.31 25.42 40.42
C GLU A 217 4.27 24.65 39.53
N MET A 218 4.78 23.49 39.97
CA MET A 218 5.59 22.61 39.13
C MET A 218 4.80 22.12 37.90
N MET A 219 3.53 21.75 38.06
CA MET A 219 2.66 21.36 36.94
C MET A 219 2.41 22.53 35.98
N GLN A 220 2.21 23.75 36.49
CA GLN A 220 2.05 24.94 35.63
C GLN A 220 3.34 25.30 34.91
N GLY A 221 4.48 25.22 35.59
CA GLY A 221 5.81 25.42 35.00
C GLY A 221 6.09 24.39 33.90
N PHE A 222 5.78 23.12 34.14
CA PHE A 222 5.84 22.08 33.10
C PHE A 222 4.94 22.43 31.90
N ALA A 223 3.68 22.80 32.14
CA ALA A 223 2.75 23.15 31.07
C ALA A 223 3.28 24.32 30.22
N LYS A 224 3.87 25.33 30.86
CA LYS A 224 4.49 26.49 30.19
C LYS A 224 5.66 26.04 29.30
N VAL A 225 6.62 25.29 29.84
CA VAL A 225 7.81 24.83 29.09
C VAL A 225 7.42 23.88 27.95
N ALA A 226 6.45 22.99 28.17
CA ALA A 226 5.93 22.07 27.15
C ALA A 226 4.97 22.72 26.13
N GLY A 227 4.66 24.02 26.28
CA GLY A 227 3.73 24.75 25.41
C GLY A 227 2.30 24.22 25.46
N LEU A 228 1.85 23.72 26.60
CA LEU A 228 0.48 23.30 26.87
C LEU A 228 -0.33 24.46 27.47
N PRO A 229 -1.66 24.51 27.26
CA PRO A 229 -2.51 25.48 27.96
C PRO A 229 -2.35 25.39 29.49
N PRO A 230 -2.61 26.46 30.26
CA PRO A 230 -2.62 26.38 31.72
C PRO A 230 -3.55 25.27 32.22
N ARG A 231 -3.10 24.48 33.21
CA ARG A 231 -3.89 23.37 33.76
C ARG A 231 -4.94 23.93 34.72
N LYS A 232 -6.20 23.50 34.60
CA LYS A 232 -7.26 23.92 35.52
C LYS A 232 -7.36 22.91 36.67
N VAL A 233 -7.13 23.35 37.89
CA VAL A 233 -7.12 22.47 39.07
C VAL A 233 -8.34 22.72 39.94
N VAL A 234 -9.06 21.66 40.25
CA VAL A 234 -10.26 21.66 41.11
C VAL A 234 -9.93 20.83 42.35
N PRO A 235 -9.59 21.46 43.48
CA PRO A 235 -9.27 20.73 44.70
C PRO A 235 -10.54 20.10 45.29
N VAL A 236 -10.46 18.83 45.69
CA VAL A 236 -11.55 18.12 46.37
C VAL A 236 -11.10 17.51 47.70
N PRO A 237 -11.95 17.48 48.74
CA PRO A 237 -11.55 17.01 50.07
C PRO A 237 -11.36 15.48 50.19
N VAL A 238 -11.86 14.69 49.24
CA VAL A 238 -12.20 13.27 49.47
C VAL A 238 -11.22 12.27 48.83
N LEU A 239 -10.30 12.71 47.97
CA LEU A 239 -9.32 11.79 47.36
C LEU A 239 -8.21 11.44 48.37
N THR A 240 -8.31 10.26 48.96
CA THR A 240 -7.25 9.70 49.81
C THR A 240 -6.02 9.30 48.95
N PRO A 241 -4.82 9.17 49.53
CA PRO A 241 -3.59 8.80 48.81
C PRO A 241 -3.68 7.44 48.11
N GLY A 242 -4.39 6.49 48.73
CA GLY A 242 -4.68 5.18 48.12
C GLY A 242 -5.48 5.31 46.83
N LEU A 243 -6.59 6.07 46.85
CA LEU A 243 -7.40 6.34 45.66
C LEU A 243 -6.62 7.16 44.61
N SER A 244 -5.81 8.11 45.05
CA SER A 244 -4.97 8.94 44.18
C SER A 244 -3.95 8.10 43.42
N SER A 245 -3.32 7.11 44.07
CA SER A 245 -2.34 6.23 43.42
C SER A 245 -2.95 5.32 42.33
N HIS A 246 -4.18 4.81 42.53
CA HIS A 246 -4.89 4.04 41.51
C HIS A 246 -5.24 4.92 40.31
N TRP A 247 -5.69 6.16 40.58
CA TRP A 247 -5.99 7.13 39.55
C TRP A 247 -4.73 7.55 38.76
N VAL A 248 -3.60 7.74 39.44
CA VAL A 248 -2.30 7.98 38.78
C VAL A 248 -1.90 6.79 37.90
N GLY A 249 -2.15 5.55 38.31
CA GLY A 249 -1.89 4.35 37.50
C GLY A 249 -2.75 4.23 36.24
N ILE A 250 -3.93 4.89 36.21
CA ILE A 250 -4.77 4.97 35.01
C ILE A 250 -4.21 6.02 34.03
N VAL A 251 -3.69 7.13 34.57
CA VAL A 251 -3.26 8.28 33.78
C VAL A 251 -1.81 8.14 33.33
N THR A 252 -0.94 7.51 34.11
CA THR A 252 0.50 7.42 33.85
C THR A 252 0.91 5.96 33.63
N PRO A 253 1.87 5.69 32.73
CA PRO A 253 2.44 4.35 32.54
C PRO A 253 3.43 3.95 33.64
N VAL A 254 3.69 4.81 34.62
CA VAL A 254 4.56 4.50 35.76
C VAL A 254 3.91 3.39 36.60
N PRO A 255 4.61 2.27 36.88
CA PRO A 255 4.05 1.16 37.66
C PRO A 255 3.48 1.63 38.99
N ALA A 256 2.32 1.09 39.39
CA ALA A 256 1.65 1.47 40.63
C ALA A 256 2.52 1.24 41.88
N SER A 257 3.42 0.26 41.84
CA SER A 257 4.42 -0.03 42.87
C SER A 257 5.40 1.13 43.10
N ILE A 258 5.70 1.92 42.06
CA ILE A 258 6.57 3.10 42.12
C ILE A 258 5.76 4.37 42.37
N ALA A 259 4.63 4.53 41.68
CA ALA A 259 3.81 5.73 41.77
C ALA A 259 3.19 5.93 43.16
N ARG A 260 2.75 4.85 43.83
CA ARG A 260 2.08 4.95 45.13
C ARG A 260 3.00 5.48 46.25
N PRO A 261 4.22 4.97 46.47
CA PRO A 261 5.15 5.52 47.45
C PRO A 261 5.54 6.98 47.15
N LEU A 262 5.71 7.33 45.87
CA LEU A 262 6.02 8.71 45.46
C LEU A 262 4.88 9.68 45.79
N VAL A 263 3.63 9.36 45.42
CA VAL A 263 2.47 10.22 45.75
C VAL A 263 2.28 10.37 47.25
N ASP A 264 2.52 9.31 48.02
CA ASP A 264 2.42 9.38 49.48
C ASP A 264 3.48 10.31 50.09
N SER A 265 4.70 10.34 49.52
CA SER A 265 5.77 11.27 49.94
C SER A 265 5.49 12.73 49.59
N LEU A 266 4.67 13.02 48.57
CA LEU A 266 4.30 14.40 48.18
C LEU A 266 3.44 15.13 49.23
N LYS A 267 2.97 14.45 50.27
CA LYS A 267 2.31 15.11 51.40
C LYS A 267 3.28 15.87 52.28
N ASN A 268 4.53 15.40 52.36
CA ASN A 268 5.53 15.94 53.23
C ASN A 268 6.22 17.15 52.59
N THR A 269 6.50 18.19 53.37
CA THR A 269 7.26 19.34 52.89
C THR A 269 8.71 18.93 52.65
N VAL A 270 9.23 19.09 51.43
CA VAL A 270 10.62 18.72 51.10
C VAL A 270 11.38 19.95 50.60
N VAL A 271 11.81 20.78 51.56
CA VAL A 271 12.56 22.02 51.33
C VAL A 271 13.80 21.95 52.20
N ALA A 272 14.97 22.25 51.61
CA ALA A 272 16.25 22.20 52.31
C ALA A 272 16.25 23.14 53.52
N ALA A 273 16.55 22.60 54.70
CA ALA A 273 16.64 23.37 55.93
C ALA A 273 17.97 24.12 56.06
N GLU A 274 19.01 23.62 55.37
CA GLU A 274 20.39 24.05 55.48
C GLU A 274 21.05 24.21 54.09
N LYS A 275 22.22 24.86 54.08
CA LYS A 275 23.04 25.11 52.88
C LYS A 275 24.54 24.97 53.14
N ASP A 276 24.91 24.39 54.28
CA ASP A 276 26.30 24.29 54.72
C ASP A 276 27.14 23.31 53.88
N ILE A 277 26.51 22.45 53.07
CA ILE A 277 27.20 21.63 52.06
C ILE A 277 28.04 22.45 51.08
N GLU A 278 27.65 23.71 50.79
CA GLU A 278 28.37 24.62 49.90
C GLU A 278 29.82 24.88 50.37
N GLN A 279 30.09 24.70 51.67
CA GLN A 279 31.43 24.84 52.26
C GLN A 279 32.37 23.69 51.85
N HIS A 280 31.80 22.53 51.49
CA HIS A 280 32.53 21.33 51.10
C HIS A 280 32.48 21.09 49.59
N VAL A 281 31.32 21.33 48.97
CA VAL A 281 31.10 21.21 47.52
C VAL A 281 30.46 22.51 47.04
N PRO A 282 31.26 23.50 46.62
CA PRO A 282 30.74 24.80 46.20
C PRO A 282 29.81 24.69 44.98
N ASP A 283 28.81 25.57 44.94
CA ASP A 283 27.95 25.74 43.77
C ASP A 283 28.74 26.18 42.52
N PRO A 284 28.23 25.91 41.31
CA PRO A 284 28.86 26.40 40.09
C PRO A 284 28.82 27.94 40.02
N PRO A 285 29.79 28.61 39.38
CA PRO A 285 29.86 30.07 39.28
C PRO A 285 28.59 30.72 38.69
N GLU A 286 27.92 30.01 37.77
CA GLU A 286 26.67 30.40 37.13
C GLU A 286 25.41 30.18 37.99
N GLY A 287 25.56 29.54 39.15
CA GLY A 287 24.48 29.14 40.05
C GLY A 287 23.80 27.82 39.65
N LEU A 288 23.07 27.23 40.61
CA LEU A 288 22.32 25.99 40.39
C LEU A 288 21.23 26.14 39.31
N ILE A 289 20.87 25.03 38.67
CA ILE A 289 19.92 25.02 37.56
C ILE A 289 18.50 25.19 38.09
N GLY A 290 17.86 26.30 37.72
CA GLY A 290 16.44 26.54 38.02
C GLY A 290 15.48 25.54 37.39
N PHE A 291 14.29 25.41 37.96
CA PHE A 291 13.27 24.42 37.61
C PHE A 291 12.88 24.48 36.12
N GLU A 292 12.56 25.67 35.59
CA GLU A 292 12.19 25.81 34.17
C GLU A 292 13.33 25.37 33.24
N ARG A 293 14.58 25.71 33.57
CA ARG A 293 15.76 25.31 32.79
C ARG A 293 16.02 23.80 32.88
N ALA A 294 15.83 23.20 34.06
CA ALA A 294 15.93 21.76 34.23
C ALA A 294 14.88 21.01 33.38
N LEU A 295 13.65 21.54 33.29
CA LEU A 295 12.61 21.01 32.40
C LEU A 295 12.99 21.13 30.92
N GLU A 296 13.51 22.28 30.48
CA GLU A 296 13.99 22.46 29.10
C GLU A 296 15.05 21.42 28.73
N LEU A 297 16.06 21.26 29.60
CA LEU A 297 17.14 20.29 29.42
C LEU A 297 16.62 18.84 29.36
N ALA A 298 15.61 18.51 30.17
CA ALA A 298 14.96 17.19 30.16
C ALA A 298 14.13 16.95 28.88
N LEU A 299 13.59 18.00 28.24
CA LEU A 299 12.72 17.90 27.06
C LEU A 299 13.46 18.04 25.71
N THR A 300 14.74 18.46 25.71
CA THR A 300 15.49 18.91 24.50
C THR A 300 15.69 17.82 23.43
N LYS A 301 15.82 16.52 23.78
CA LYS A 301 15.98 15.43 22.79
C LYS A 301 14.68 14.76 22.34
N ILE A 302 13.63 14.77 23.16
CA ILE A 302 12.35 14.11 22.85
C ILE A 302 11.65 14.79 21.65
N GLN A 303 11.87 16.09 21.45
CA GLN A 303 11.32 16.83 20.31
C GLN A 303 12.02 16.54 18.98
N ASN A 304 13.20 15.92 18.98
CA ASN A 304 14.07 15.78 17.81
C ASN A 304 14.39 14.34 17.41
N LEU A 305 13.73 13.33 18.01
CA LEU A 305 13.86 11.88 17.80
C LEU A 305 14.69 11.49 16.54
N ASP A 306 16.01 11.58 16.72
CA ASP A 306 17.06 10.96 15.91
C ASP A 306 17.44 11.61 14.56
N VAL A 307 17.88 12.88 14.53
CA VAL A 307 18.62 13.43 13.37
C VAL A 307 20.11 13.62 13.73
N PRO A 308 21.03 12.75 13.26
CA PRO A 308 22.48 12.91 13.47
C PRO A 308 23.06 14.20 12.84
N THR A 309 22.33 14.86 11.94
CA THR A 309 22.88 15.85 10.99
C THR A 309 22.49 17.30 11.24
N ARG A 310 21.82 17.66 12.35
CA ARG A 310 21.59 19.08 12.68
C ARG A 310 22.79 19.67 13.42
N TRP A 311 23.68 20.31 12.65
CA TRP A 311 24.80 21.15 13.13
C TRP A 311 24.39 22.25 14.12
N THR A 312 23.09 22.59 14.21
CA THR A 312 22.55 23.61 15.12
C THR A 312 22.13 23.10 16.50
N SER A 313 22.17 21.79 16.76
CA SER A 313 21.82 21.23 18.07
C SER A 313 23.01 21.32 19.02
N ALA A 314 23.19 22.47 19.66
CA ALA A 314 24.30 22.79 20.58
C ALA A 314 24.22 22.11 21.96
N SER A 315 23.67 20.89 22.07
CA SER A 315 23.79 20.07 23.28
C SER A 315 24.91 19.05 23.08
N THR A 316 25.89 19.04 23.96
CA THR A 316 26.93 18.01 24.02
C THR A 316 26.26 16.63 24.14
N ALA A 317 26.56 15.73 23.21
CA ALA A 317 26.08 14.35 23.28
C ALA A 317 26.55 13.72 24.61
N GLY A 318 25.65 13.05 25.34
CA GLY A 318 25.98 12.40 26.61
C GLY A 318 25.71 13.26 27.85
N ALA A 319 25.00 14.39 27.73
CA ALA A 319 24.71 15.23 28.89
C ALA A 319 23.80 14.49 29.92
N PRO A 320 23.97 14.70 31.24
CA PRO A 320 23.26 13.90 32.25
C PRO A 320 21.72 14.01 32.24
N SER A 321 21.18 15.05 31.61
CA SER A 321 19.73 15.26 31.48
C SER A 321 19.10 14.49 30.33
N GLU A 322 19.90 13.79 29.49
CA GLU A 322 19.44 13.03 28.34
C GLU A 322 18.92 11.63 28.73
N PRO A 323 18.00 11.04 27.95
CA PRO A 323 17.61 9.64 28.13
C PRO A 323 18.80 8.68 27.96
N LEU A 324 18.89 7.66 28.81
CA LEU A 324 19.89 6.60 28.72
C LEU A 324 19.24 5.26 28.31
N PRO A 325 20.00 4.31 27.70
CA PRO A 325 19.50 2.97 27.38
C PRO A 325 18.96 2.19 28.57
N SER A 326 19.44 2.49 29.79
CA SER A 326 18.95 1.89 31.04
C SER A 326 17.68 2.53 31.60
N ASP A 327 17.25 3.67 31.07
CA ASP A 327 16.04 4.30 31.55
C ASP A 327 14.83 3.39 31.30
N PRO A 328 13.84 3.36 32.21
CA PRO A 328 12.69 2.50 32.04
C PRO A 328 11.90 2.82 30.75
N ASP A 329 11.24 1.82 30.16
CA ASP A 329 10.44 2.00 28.92
C ASP A 329 9.32 3.05 29.02
N TRP A 330 8.93 3.43 30.25
CA TRP A 330 7.96 4.49 30.52
C TRP A 330 8.59 5.89 30.61
N ALA A 331 9.90 6.04 30.43
CA ALA A 331 10.59 7.32 30.40
C ALA A 331 10.50 7.99 29.01
N GLY A 332 10.65 9.32 28.97
CA GLY A 332 10.97 10.02 27.71
C GLY A 332 9.80 10.33 26.77
N GLY A 333 8.55 10.33 27.24
CA GLY A 333 7.41 10.76 26.43
C GLY A 333 6.26 9.75 26.40
N SER A 334 5.14 10.14 25.81
CA SER A 334 4.31 9.15 25.14
C SER A 334 4.80 9.07 23.70
N LEU A 335 5.25 7.91 23.24
CA LEU A 335 5.59 7.70 21.84
C LEU A 335 4.82 6.47 21.35
N TYR A 336 3.82 6.71 20.51
CA TYR A 336 3.08 5.63 19.89
C TYR A 336 3.83 5.13 18.67
N LYS A 337 3.92 3.80 18.55
CA LYS A 337 4.61 3.12 17.46
C LYS A 337 3.65 2.10 16.83
N ASP A 338 3.62 2.05 15.50
CA ASP A 338 3.02 0.96 14.73
C ASP A 338 4.12 0.41 13.82
N GLU A 339 4.63 -0.77 14.17
CA GLU A 339 5.75 -1.43 13.51
C GLU A 339 5.25 -2.67 12.78
N ARG A 340 5.65 -2.79 11.51
CA ARG A 340 5.26 -3.91 10.66
C ARG A 340 6.44 -4.34 9.80
N THR A 341 6.59 -5.65 9.67
CA THR A 341 7.61 -6.27 8.84
C THR A 341 6.95 -7.24 7.87
N ARG A 342 7.43 -7.28 6.63
CA ARG A 342 6.95 -8.23 5.62
C ARG A 342 8.11 -8.72 4.75
N GLU A 343 8.17 -10.02 4.52
CA GLU A 343 9.07 -10.59 3.51
C GLU A 343 8.58 -10.23 2.09
N VAL A 344 9.53 -9.84 1.24
CA VAL A 344 9.28 -9.42 -0.13
C VAL A 344 10.10 -10.29 -1.07
N ASP A 345 9.42 -10.95 -1.99
CA ASP A 345 10.01 -11.72 -3.07
C ASP A 345 10.44 -10.79 -4.23
N ALA A 346 11.42 -9.92 -3.96
CA ALA A 346 12.07 -9.00 -4.90
C ALA A 346 13.47 -8.64 -4.38
N SER A 347 14.37 -8.16 -5.25
CA SER A 347 15.68 -7.68 -4.78
C SER A 347 15.53 -6.41 -3.93
N PRO A 348 16.46 -6.15 -2.99
CA PRO A 348 16.47 -4.93 -2.19
C PRO A 348 16.39 -3.65 -3.05
N GLU A 349 17.09 -3.63 -4.19
CA GLU A 349 17.14 -2.48 -5.10
C GLU A 349 15.79 -2.27 -5.82
N ALA A 350 15.12 -3.36 -6.21
CA ALA A 350 13.80 -3.29 -6.84
C ALA A 350 12.75 -2.77 -5.85
N LEU A 351 12.82 -3.21 -4.59
CA LEU A 351 11.96 -2.71 -3.52
C LEU A 351 12.25 -1.23 -3.23
N TRP A 352 13.53 -0.85 -3.18
CA TRP A 352 13.92 0.54 -2.92
C TRP A 352 13.47 1.51 -4.01
N THR A 353 13.55 1.11 -5.28
CA THR A 353 13.07 1.93 -6.42
C THR A 353 11.58 2.29 -6.27
N ILE A 354 10.77 1.38 -5.72
CA ILE A 354 9.35 1.63 -5.43
C ILE A 354 9.19 2.59 -4.25
N ILE A 355 10.02 2.45 -3.22
CA ILE A 355 10.01 3.33 -2.03
C ILE A 355 10.39 4.76 -2.41
N GLU A 356 11.45 4.96 -3.22
CA GLU A 356 11.83 6.28 -3.77
C GLU A 356 10.73 6.88 -4.66
N GLY A 357 9.96 6.01 -5.31
CA GLY A 357 8.84 6.37 -6.16
C GLY A 357 7.59 6.84 -5.42
N ILE A 358 7.51 6.73 -4.09
CA ILE A 358 6.32 7.12 -3.31
C ILE A 358 5.97 8.59 -3.52
N GLY A 359 4.69 8.93 -3.54
CA GLY A 359 4.18 10.30 -3.67
C GLY A 359 4.07 10.81 -5.12
N GLY A 360 3.74 12.09 -5.28
CA GLY A 360 3.74 12.76 -6.59
C GLY A 360 2.72 12.19 -7.60
N ARG A 361 3.23 11.56 -8.68
CA ARG A 361 2.41 10.90 -9.72
C ARG A 361 2.03 9.47 -9.38
N ASN A 362 2.83 8.79 -8.57
CA ASN A 362 2.60 7.40 -8.16
C ASN A 362 1.66 7.32 -6.94
N GLY A 363 1.54 8.43 -6.21
CA GLY A 363 0.71 8.51 -5.02
C GLY A 363 1.25 7.63 -3.88
N TRP A 364 0.41 7.39 -2.89
CA TRP A 364 0.72 6.47 -1.80
C TRP A 364 0.15 5.10 -2.17
N TYR A 365 0.97 4.05 -2.11
CA TYR A 365 0.60 2.65 -2.38
C TYR A 365 -0.41 2.07 -1.35
N SER A 366 -1.30 2.88 -0.79
CA SER A 366 -2.36 2.47 0.14
C SER A 366 -3.69 3.02 -0.34
N TRP A 367 -4.52 3.63 0.52
CA TRP A 367 -5.91 3.93 0.24
C TRP A 367 -6.06 5.35 -0.34
N PRO A 368 -6.14 5.55 -1.68
CA PRO A 368 -5.93 6.87 -2.28
C PRO A 368 -7.02 7.88 -1.91
N LEU A 369 -8.26 7.42 -1.75
CA LEU A 369 -9.38 8.25 -1.30
C LEU A 369 -9.17 8.77 0.12
N ALA A 370 -8.66 7.95 1.04
CA ALA A 370 -8.43 8.36 2.43
C ALA A 370 -7.37 9.47 2.50
N TRP A 371 -6.30 9.34 1.72
CA TRP A 371 -5.30 10.39 1.59
C TRP A 371 -5.88 11.65 0.94
N TRP A 372 -6.68 11.51 -0.12
CA TRP A 372 -7.37 12.64 -0.74
C TRP A 372 -8.25 13.43 0.24
N VAL A 373 -9.12 12.73 0.99
CA VAL A 373 -9.96 13.33 2.02
C VAL A 373 -9.11 13.98 3.11
N ARG A 374 -8.07 13.29 3.59
CA ARG A 374 -7.16 13.83 4.62
C ARG A 374 -6.50 15.12 4.15
N GLY A 375 -6.16 15.22 2.86
CA GLY A 375 -5.56 16.42 2.29
C GLY A 375 -6.47 17.61 2.17
N ILE A 376 -7.75 17.39 1.88
CA ILE A 376 -8.75 18.44 1.95
C ILE A 376 -8.89 18.91 3.39
N MET A 377 -9.01 17.99 4.35
CA MET A 377 -9.09 18.33 5.78
C MET A 377 -7.91 19.16 6.24
N ASP A 378 -6.68 18.80 5.82
CA ASP A 378 -5.47 19.55 6.16
C ASP A 378 -5.50 20.97 5.60
N ARG A 379 -5.89 21.11 4.33
CA ARG A 379 -5.97 22.41 3.67
C ARG A 379 -7.04 23.31 4.32
N LEU A 380 -8.17 22.75 4.73
CA LEU A 380 -9.23 23.49 5.43
C LEU A 380 -8.78 24.07 6.78
N ILE A 381 -7.86 23.39 7.47
CA ILE A 381 -7.30 23.87 8.74
C ILE A 381 -5.99 24.67 8.56
N GLY A 382 -5.64 25.05 7.34
CA GLY A 382 -4.46 25.88 7.02
C GLY A 382 -3.13 25.12 6.92
N GLY A 383 -3.18 23.80 6.71
CA GLY A 383 -2.03 22.96 6.39
C GLY A 383 -1.69 22.94 4.90
N PRO A 384 -0.56 22.32 4.52
CA PRO A 384 -0.08 22.26 3.13
C PRO A 384 -1.00 21.50 2.15
N GLY A 385 -1.80 20.52 2.60
CA GLY A 385 -2.65 19.70 1.73
C GLY A 385 -1.88 18.74 0.79
N LEU A 386 -2.58 18.15 -0.18
CA LEU A 386 -1.95 17.30 -1.22
C LEU A 386 -1.30 18.17 -2.30
N ARG A 387 0.05 18.16 -2.34
CA ARG A 387 1.02 18.66 -3.34
C ARG A 387 1.73 20.01 -3.09
N ARG A 388 3.07 19.91 -2.98
CA ARG A 388 4.11 20.78 -3.59
C ARG A 388 5.09 19.86 -4.35
N GLY A 389 5.55 20.26 -5.53
CA GLY A 389 6.33 19.40 -6.45
C GLY A 389 7.73 19.04 -5.96
N ARG A 390 8.27 17.93 -6.49
CA ARG A 390 9.61 17.39 -6.23
C ARG A 390 10.62 17.78 -7.32
N ARG A 391 11.92 17.75 -7.00
CA ARG A 391 13.02 18.03 -7.94
C ARG A 391 13.23 16.88 -8.94
N ASN A 392 13.24 15.65 -8.45
CA ASN A 392 13.37 14.44 -9.25
C ASN A 392 12.29 13.42 -8.83
N ASP A 393 11.76 12.70 -9.80
CA ASP A 393 10.67 11.76 -9.62
C ASP A 393 11.12 10.35 -9.19
N ARG A 394 12.44 10.13 -9.17
CA ARG A 394 13.08 8.81 -9.01
C ARG A 394 14.20 8.79 -7.97
N GLU A 395 14.46 9.90 -7.29
CA GLU A 395 15.52 10.02 -6.31
C GLU A 395 15.06 10.95 -5.20
N LEU A 396 15.23 10.53 -3.95
CA LEU A 396 14.83 11.30 -2.78
C LEU A 396 16.06 11.86 -2.08
N VAL A 397 16.06 13.17 -1.85
CA VAL A 397 17.12 13.85 -1.10
C VAL A 397 16.53 14.41 0.20
N VAL A 398 17.35 14.47 1.25
CA VAL A 398 16.99 15.14 2.50
C VAL A 398 16.45 16.55 2.21
N GLY A 399 15.26 16.83 2.74
CA GLY A 399 14.54 18.08 2.53
C GLY A 399 13.44 18.03 1.44
N ASP A 400 13.39 16.99 0.61
CA ASP A 400 12.34 16.84 -0.42
C ASP A 400 10.94 16.73 0.20
N ALA A 401 9.94 17.24 -0.52
CA ALA A 401 8.53 17.18 -0.10
C ALA A 401 7.78 16.08 -0.85
N LEU A 402 7.11 15.22 -0.08
CA LEU A 402 6.29 14.09 -0.50
C LEU A 402 4.85 14.34 -0.02
N ASP A 403 4.11 15.13 -0.80
CA ASP A 403 2.80 15.68 -0.40
C ASP A 403 2.91 16.56 0.86
N TRP A 404 2.43 16.10 2.02
CA TRP A 404 2.61 16.76 3.33
C TRP A 404 3.70 16.10 4.17
N TRP A 405 4.49 15.22 3.61
CA TRP A 405 5.65 14.64 4.27
C TRP A 405 6.91 15.35 3.79
N ARG A 406 7.90 15.49 4.67
CA ARG A 406 9.24 15.97 4.31
C ARG A 406 10.25 14.87 4.57
N VAL A 407 11.12 14.60 3.60
CA VAL A 407 12.27 13.72 3.79
C VAL A 407 13.17 14.36 4.84
N GLU A 408 13.28 13.70 5.99
CA GLU A 408 14.08 14.17 7.11
C GLU A 408 15.44 13.48 7.16
N ALA A 409 15.47 12.18 6.87
CA ALA A 409 16.70 11.40 6.76
C ALA A 409 16.54 10.30 5.70
N THR A 410 17.63 10.00 5.01
CA THR A 410 17.77 8.84 4.13
C THR A 410 19.24 8.43 4.09
N ASP A 411 19.54 7.14 3.94
CA ASP A 411 20.89 6.59 3.81
C ASP A 411 21.17 6.10 2.37
N ASP A 412 22.23 5.31 2.18
CA ASP A 412 22.59 4.68 0.89
C ASP A 412 21.59 3.57 0.48
N LYS A 413 20.35 3.98 0.20
CA LYS A 413 19.27 3.20 -0.41
C LYS A 413 18.64 2.10 0.45
N THR A 414 18.66 2.22 1.77
CA THR A 414 18.09 1.23 2.69
C THR A 414 17.09 1.79 3.70
N PHE A 415 17.10 3.10 3.97
CA PHE A 415 16.32 3.75 5.01
C PHE A 415 15.80 5.11 4.54
N LEU A 416 14.51 5.36 4.79
CA LEU A 416 13.84 6.62 4.51
C LEU A 416 12.99 7.00 5.72
N ARG A 417 13.26 8.18 6.31
CA ARG A 417 12.42 8.80 7.34
C ARG A 417 11.74 10.04 6.81
N LEU A 418 10.42 10.06 6.96
CA LEU A 418 9.55 11.14 6.55
C LEU A 418 8.92 11.79 7.78
N ARG A 419 9.00 13.12 7.88
CA ARG A 419 8.34 13.92 8.92
C ARG A 419 7.04 14.51 8.38
N ALA A 420 5.95 14.37 9.13
CA ALA A 420 4.67 14.98 8.77
C ALA A 420 4.70 16.51 8.93
N GLU A 421 4.28 17.23 7.90
CA GLU A 421 4.04 18.67 7.88
C GLU A 421 2.57 19.04 8.00
N MET A 422 1.67 18.04 7.86
CA MET A 422 0.24 18.23 8.07
C MET A 422 -0.05 18.67 9.50
N ARG A 423 -1.10 19.48 9.69
CA ARG A 423 -1.53 19.90 11.02
C ARG A 423 -2.18 18.74 11.75
N VAL A 424 -1.50 18.24 12.77
CA VAL A 424 -1.98 17.22 13.71
C VAL A 424 -1.64 17.64 15.15
N PRO A 425 -2.41 17.20 16.16
CA PRO A 425 -2.14 17.54 17.57
C PRO A 425 -0.97 16.72 18.13
N GLY A 426 0.20 16.83 17.51
CA GLY A 426 1.40 16.04 17.81
C GLY A 426 2.45 16.17 16.71
N LEU A 427 3.49 15.35 16.79
CA LEU A 427 4.48 15.15 15.74
C LEU A 427 4.38 13.72 15.23
N ALA A 428 4.49 13.52 13.92
CA ALA A 428 4.37 12.21 13.30
C ALA A 428 5.52 11.96 12.32
N TRP A 429 6.00 10.72 12.31
CA TRP A 429 7.02 10.24 11.39
C TRP A 429 6.62 8.92 10.76
N LEU A 430 7.15 8.68 9.56
CA LEU A 430 7.03 7.43 8.84
C LEU A 430 8.42 6.97 8.42
N GLU A 431 8.82 5.80 8.88
CA GLU A 431 10.09 5.16 8.55
C GLU A 431 9.81 3.97 7.62
N LEU A 432 10.57 3.89 6.54
CA LEU A 432 10.56 2.82 5.55
C LEU A 432 11.98 2.29 5.43
N GLN A 433 12.17 0.99 5.65
CA GLN A 433 13.49 0.37 5.63
C GLN A 433 13.46 -0.96 4.88
N VAL A 434 14.54 -1.22 4.15
CA VAL A 434 14.80 -2.47 3.46
C VAL A 434 15.89 -3.22 4.22
N GLY A 435 15.63 -4.48 4.55
CA GLY A 435 16.58 -5.37 5.21
C GLY A 435 16.70 -6.72 4.50
N SER A 436 17.45 -7.63 5.12
CA SER A 436 17.60 -9.02 4.69
C SER A 436 17.52 -9.96 5.90
N THR A 437 16.85 -11.09 5.76
CA THR A 437 16.88 -12.16 6.77
C THR A 437 18.21 -12.91 6.75
N GLU A 438 18.50 -13.69 7.81
CA GLU A 438 19.67 -14.59 7.85
C GLU A 438 19.72 -15.61 6.69
N GLY A 439 18.57 -15.88 6.04
CA GLY A 439 18.46 -16.72 4.85
C GLY A 439 18.63 -16.00 3.51
N GLY A 440 18.91 -14.69 3.51
CA GLY A 440 19.10 -13.87 2.30
C GLY A 440 17.82 -13.35 1.65
N THR A 441 16.64 -13.50 2.29
CA THR A 441 15.37 -12.98 1.78
C THR A 441 15.21 -11.49 2.11
N THR A 442 14.80 -10.67 1.13
CA THR A 442 14.54 -9.23 1.32
C THR A 442 13.36 -9.00 2.26
N THR A 443 13.52 -8.10 3.24
CA THR A 443 12.46 -7.69 4.16
C THR A 443 12.11 -6.21 3.98
N PHE A 444 10.83 -5.90 4.05
CA PHE A 444 10.32 -4.54 4.12
C PHE A 444 9.84 -4.23 5.54
N HIS A 445 10.56 -3.32 6.20
CA HIS A 445 10.23 -2.79 7.51
C HIS A 445 9.55 -1.43 7.36
N HIS A 446 8.43 -1.26 8.05
CA HIS A 446 7.65 -0.03 8.03
C HIS A 446 7.27 0.31 9.46
N ARG A 447 7.52 1.56 9.86
CA ARG A 447 7.34 2.03 11.22
C ARG A 447 6.73 3.43 11.23
N ALA A 448 5.53 3.55 11.77
CA ALA A 448 4.88 4.84 11.99
C ALA A 448 5.06 5.26 13.45
N LEU A 449 5.61 6.45 13.66
CA LEU A 449 5.88 7.02 14.98
C LEU A 449 4.99 8.24 15.20
N PHE A 450 4.38 8.35 16.37
CA PHE A 450 3.57 9.52 16.71
C PHE A 450 3.81 9.96 18.15
N HIS A 451 4.32 11.18 18.29
CA HIS A 451 4.44 11.86 19.57
C HIS A 451 3.21 12.77 19.78
N PRO A 452 2.25 12.40 20.65
CA PRO A 452 1.06 13.19 20.90
C PRO A 452 1.42 14.48 21.62
N ARG A 453 0.66 15.56 21.35
CA ARG A 453 0.72 16.81 22.11
C ARG A 453 -0.55 16.96 22.94
N GLY A 454 -0.43 16.73 24.24
CA GLY A 454 -1.55 16.79 25.19
C GLY A 454 -2.67 15.79 24.90
N LEU A 455 -3.84 15.97 25.55
CA LEU A 455 -4.99 15.06 25.44
C LEU A 455 -5.52 14.90 23.99
N LEU A 456 -5.54 15.99 23.21
CA LEU A 456 -6.01 15.93 21.81
C LEU A 456 -5.11 15.04 20.94
N GLY A 457 -3.80 15.00 21.21
CA GLY A 457 -2.87 14.09 20.55
C GLY A 457 -3.19 12.62 20.83
N HIS A 458 -3.43 12.30 22.11
CA HIS A 458 -3.83 10.95 22.51
C HIS A 458 -5.15 10.51 21.87
N ALA A 459 -6.17 11.38 21.89
CA ALA A 459 -7.45 11.11 21.27
C ALA A 459 -7.32 10.94 19.75
N TYR A 460 -6.48 11.76 19.10
CA TYR A 460 -6.20 11.66 17.67
C TYR A 460 -5.61 10.30 17.30
N TRP A 461 -4.57 9.85 18.02
CA TRP A 461 -3.96 8.53 17.78
C TRP A 461 -4.99 7.41 17.92
N LEU A 462 -5.76 7.39 19.02
CA LEU A 462 -6.77 6.37 19.26
C LEU A 462 -7.88 6.36 18.19
N SER A 463 -8.26 7.53 17.68
CA SER A 463 -9.29 7.64 16.64
C SER A 463 -8.83 7.09 15.28
N ILE A 464 -7.53 7.14 14.99
CA ILE A 464 -6.97 6.71 13.70
C ILE A 464 -6.43 5.27 13.74
N LEU A 465 -6.19 4.72 14.95
CA LEU A 465 -5.70 3.36 15.16
C LEU A 465 -6.45 2.27 14.34
N PRO A 466 -7.80 2.26 14.23
CA PRO A 466 -8.50 1.27 13.38
C PRO A 466 -8.14 1.38 11.89
N PHE A 467 -7.85 2.59 11.41
CA PHE A 467 -7.51 2.86 10.02
C PHE A 467 -6.05 2.50 9.72
N HIS A 468 -5.14 2.53 10.70
CA HIS A 468 -3.75 2.10 10.52
C HIS A 468 -3.65 0.67 9.98
N GLY A 469 -4.51 -0.25 10.47
CA GLY A 469 -4.61 -1.61 9.95
C GLY A 469 -4.81 -1.66 8.43
N ILE A 470 -5.75 -0.86 7.93
CA ILE A 470 -6.14 -0.79 6.52
C ILE A 470 -5.09 -0.04 5.70
N VAL A 471 -4.67 1.16 6.14
CA VAL A 471 -3.78 2.05 5.40
C VAL A 471 -2.37 1.46 5.32
N PHE A 472 -1.74 1.16 6.45
CA PHE A 472 -0.37 0.63 6.45
C PHE A 472 -0.30 -0.83 6.02
N GLY A 473 -1.36 -1.61 6.27
CA GLY A 473 -1.43 -3.02 5.84
C GLY A 473 -1.66 -3.17 4.33
N SER A 474 -2.39 -2.24 3.70
CA SER A 474 -2.44 -2.14 2.24
C SER A 474 -1.13 -1.62 1.67
N MET A 475 -0.49 -0.63 2.32
CA MET A 475 0.79 -0.07 1.90
C MET A 475 1.88 -1.13 1.73
N GLN A 476 2.12 -1.97 2.75
CA GLN A 476 3.13 -3.03 2.66
C GLN A 476 2.83 -4.04 1.56
N ARG A 477 1.56 -4.44 1.44
CA ARG A 477 1.14 -5.41 0.40
C ARG A 477 1.33 -4.85 -0.99
N ASN A 478 0.96 -3.59 -1.21
CA ASN A 478 1.00 -2.94 -2.51
C ASN A 478 2.41 -2.50 -2.90
N ILE A 479 3.26 -2.07 -1.96
CA ILE A 479 4.68 -1.82 -2.23
C ILE A 479 5.38 -3.14 -2.58
N ALA A 480 5.15 -4.20 -1.79
CA ALA A 480 5.67 -5.52 -2.12
C ALA A 480 5.10 -6.07 -3.44
N LYS A 481 3.84 -5.76 -3.78
CA LYS A 481 3.25 -6.09 -5.08
C LYS A 481 3.88 -5.24 -6.18
N ALA A 482 4.07 -3.94 -5.99
CA ALA A 482 4.70 -3.02 -6.95
C ALA A 482 6.15 -3.37 -7.25
N ALA A 483 6.91 -3.80 -6.23
CA ALA A 483 8.25 -4.35 -6.40
C ALA A 483 8.24 -5.67 -7.21
N ARG A 484 7.10 -6.37 -7.21
CA ARG A 484 6.84 -7.58 -8.00
C ARG A 484 6.18 -7.30 -9.37
N THR A 485 5.39 -6.23 -9.52
CA THR A 485 4.59 -5.93 -10.71
C THR A 485 5.31 -4.97 -11.65
N LYS A 486 5.28 -5.36 -12.93
CA LYS A 486 6.14 -4.91 -14.01
C LYS A 486 5.99 -3.44 -14.40
N SER A 487 7.12 -2.77 -14.58
CA SER A 487 7.22 -1.61 -15.47
C SER A 487 7.00 -2.02 -16.93
N VAL A 488 6.64 -1.10 -17.83
CA VAL A 488 6.54 -1.37 -19.28
C VAL A 488 7.83 -2.01 -19.80
N GLU A 489 8.96 -1.56 -19.29
CA GLU A 489 10.30 -2.06 -19.58
C GLU A 489 10.50 -3.51 -19.09
N ARG A 490 9.94 -3.89 -17.92
CA ARG A 490 9.96 -5.29 -17.41
C ARG A 490 8.93 -6.18 -18.12
N SER A 491 7.81 -5.64 -18.58
CA SER A 491 6.85 -6.35 -19.45
C SER A 491 7.47 -6.72 -20.80
N ILE A 492 8.29 -5.82 -21.37
CA ILE A 492 9.07 -6.07 -22.59
C ILE A 492 10.23 -7.05 -22.32
N ALA A 493 10.94 -6.90 -21.19
CA ALA A 493 12.09 -7.75 -20.85
C ALA A 493 11.73 -9.22 -20.59
N GLU A 494 10.60 -9.50 -19.94
CA GLU A 494 10.17 -10.88 -19.67
C GLU A 494 9.59 -11.59 -20.91
N THR A 495 9.28 -10.87 -22.00
CA THR A 495 8.96 -11.49 -23.29
C THR A 495 10.18 -12.23 -23.89
N ASP A 496 11.39 -11.88 -23.45
CA ASP A 496 12.64 -12.51 -23.90
C ASP A 496 13.25 -13.48 -22.85
N GLU A 497 12.56 -13.78 -21.73
CA GLU A 497 12.99 -14.80 -20.77
C GLU A 497 12.87 -16.23 -21.35
N PRO A 498 13.87 -17.12 -21.13
CA PRO A 498 13.94 -18.44 -21.76
C PRO A 498 12.71 -19.34 -21.51
N ASP A 499 12.09 -19.25 -20.33
CA ASP A 499 10.99 -20.13 -19.90
C ASP A 499 9.59 -19.66 -20.35
N HIS A 500 9.46 -18.41 -20.84
CA HIS A 500 8.18 -17.81 -21.25
C HIS A 500 8.12 -17.37 -22.73
N ARG A 501 9.21 -17.56 -23.49
CA ARG A 501 9.35 -17.07 -24.87
C ARG A 501 8.51 -17.87 -25.88
N LEU A 502 7.54 -17.22 -26.51
CA LEU A 502 6.82 -17.76 -27.68
C LEU A 502 7.73 -17.76 -28.92
N ARG A 503 7.53 -18.72 -29.84
CA ARG A 503 8.26 -18.75 -31.11
C ARG A 503 7.79 -17.60 -32.01
N LYS A 504 8.70 -16.70 -32.36
CA LYS A 504 8.48 -15.59 -33.29
C LYS A 504 8.49 -16.08 -34.74
N ASP A 505 7.38 -16.68 -35.18
CA ASP A 505 7.26 -17.30 -36.50
C ASP A 505 6.35 -16.54 -37.48
N LEU A 506 5.51 -15.60 -37.00
CA LEU A 506 4.52 -14.91 -37.82
C LEU A 506 5.12 -13.70 -38.57
N SER A 507 4.78 -13.59 -39.85
CA SER A 507 5.07 -12.43 -40.71
C SER A 507 3.84 -11.55 -40.91
N ALA A 508 4.02 -10.36 -41.50
CA ALA A 508 2.90 -9.49 -41.89
C ALA A 508 1.84 -10.20 -42.76
N TRP A 509 2.26 -11.13 -43.62
CA TRP A 509 1.33 -11.91 -44.44
C TRP A 509 0.52 -12.89 -43.60
N ASP A 510 1.17 -13.60 -42.67
CA ASP A 510 0.50 -14.53 -41.77
C ASP A 510 -0.52 -13.81 -40.88
N LEU A 511 -0.16 -12.62 -40.38
CA LEU A 511 -1.06 -11.75 -39.62
C LEU A 511 -2.23 -11.23 -40.45
N THR A 512 -2.00 -10.89 -41.74
CA THR A 512 -3.05 -10.46 -42.65
C THR A 512 -4.04 -11.58 -42.90
N VAL A 513 -3.55 -12.78 -43.25
CA VAL A 513 -4.39 -13.97 -43.45
C VAL A 513 -5.13 -14.31 -42.16
N PHE A 514 -4.46 -14.27 -41.01
CA PHE A 514 -5.10 -14.48 -39.72
C PHE A 514 -6.23 -13.47 -39.47
N GLY A 515 -5.97 -12.17 -39.64
CA GLY A 515 -6.97 -11.11 -39.46
C GLY A 515 -8.19 -11.24 -40.39
N VAL A 516 -7.95 -11.49 -41.69
CA VAL A 516 -9.03 -11.78 -42.65
C VAL A 516 -9.83 -13.00 -42.20
N GLY A 517 -9.13 -14.01 -41.70
CA GLY A 517 -9.75 -15.19 -41.14
C GLY A 517 -10.68 -14.88 -39.97
N VAL A 518 -10.23 -14.10 -39.00
CA VAL A 518 -11.03 -13.84 -37.80
C VAL A 518 -12.24 -12.95 -38.11
N MET A 519 -12.09 -11.94 -38.97
CA MET A 519 -13.19 -11.03 -39.30
C MET A 519 -14.28 -11.70 -40.15
N ILE A 520 -13.92 -12.51 -41.17
CA ILE A 520 -14.90 -13.19 -42.02
C ILE A 520 -15.66 -14.25 -41.22
N GLY A 521 -16.86 -13.86 -40.76
CA GLY A 521 -17.76 -14.69 -39.97
C GLY A 521 -19.24 -14.36 -40.18
N THR A 522 -20.06 -14.54 -39.13
CA THR A 522 -21.53 -14.42 -39.21
C THR A 522 -22.01 -13.08 -39.74
N GLY A 523 -21.25 -12.00 -39.52
CA GLY A 523 -21.62 -10.67 -40.00
C GLY A 523 -21.82 -10.62 -41.53
N ILE A 524 -20.88 -11.14 -42.31
CA ILE A 524 -21.00 -11.12 -43.77
C ILE A 524 -21.96 -12.20 -44.30
N PHE A 525 -21.98 -13.37 -43.64
CA PHE A 525 -22.78 -14.52 -44.09
C PHE A 525 -24.27 -14.43 -43.73
N VAL A 526 -24.64 -13.69 -42.68
CA VAL A 526 -26.01 -13.62 -42.16
C VAL A 526 -26.53 -12.19 -42.10
N LEU A 527 -25.82 -11.29 -41.41
CA LEU A 527 -26.32 -9.93 -41.15
C LEU A 527 -26.44 -9.10 -42.43
N THR A 528 -25.63 -9.35 -43.45
CA THR A 528 -25.72 -8.67 -44.76
C THR A 528 -27.11 -8.72 -45.37
N GLY A 529 -27.73 -9.90 -45.42
CA GLY A 529 -29.07 -10.05 -45.99
C GLY A 529 -30.15 -9.45 -45.09
N GLN A 530 -30.05 -9.70 -43.77
CA GLN A 530 -31.02 -9.23 -42.79
C GLN A 530 -31.06 -7.70 -42.73
N GLU A 531 -29.91 -7.04 -42.71
CA GLU A 531 -29.84 -5.57 -42.66
C GLU A 531 -30.12 -4.93 -44.03
N ALA A 532 -29.85 -5.62 -45.14
CA ALA A 532 -30.38 -5.19 -46.44
C ALA A 532 -31.93 -5.23 -46.44
N TYR A 533 -32.54 -6.25 -45.85
CA TYR A 533 -33.99 -6.40 -45.77
C TYR A 533 -34.64 -5.41 -44.81
N ARG A 534 -34.08 -5.24 -43.60
CA ARG A 534 -34.70 -4.50 -42.50
C ARG A 534 -34.37 -3.02 -42.48
N SER A 535 -33.17 -2.65 -42.95
CA SER A 535 -32.57 -1.36 -42.56
C SER A 535 -32.11 -0.52 -43.75
N ALA A 536 -31.31 -1.07 -44.67
CA ALA A 536 -30.54 -0.25 -45.61
C ALA A 536 -30.91 -0.48 -47.09
N GLY A 537 -31.53 -1.60 -47.45
CA GLY A 537 -31.72 -1.97 -48.84
C GLY A 537 -30.38 -2.22 -49.56
N PRO A 538 -30.29 -1.98 -50.87
CA PRO A 538 -29.02 -2.07 -51.62
C PRO A 538 -27.92 -1.13 -51.10
N ALA A 539 -28.29 -0.04 -50.40
CA ALA A 539 -27.35 0.88 -49.78
C ALA A 539 -26.59 0.30 -48.58
N ILE A 540 -26.84 -0.97 -48.20
CA ILE A 540 -26.04 -1.71 -47.21
C ILE A 540 -24.54 -1.73 -47.57
N VAL A 541 -24.21 -1.60 -48.86
CA VAL A 541 -22.82 -1.42 -49.33
C VAL A 541 -22.18 -0.18 -48.69
N ILE A 542 -22.91 0.93 -48.61
CA ILE A 542 -22.44 2.17 -47.96
C ILE A 542 -22.27 1.94 -46.46
N SER A 543 -23.19 1.21 -45.83
CA SER A 543 -23.10 0.86 -44.41
C SER A 543 -21.82 0.08 -44.07
N PHE A 544 -21.44 -0.89 -44.90
CA PHE A 544 -20.17 -1.63 -44.74
C PHE A 544 -18.95 -0.73 -44.91
N VAL A 545 -18.95 0.19 -45.88
CA VAL A 545 -17.85 1.14 -46.08
C VAL A 545 -17.74 2.10 -44.88
N LEU A 546 -18.88 2.60 -44.37
CA LEU A 546 -18.90 3.48 -43.19
C LEU A 546 -18.37 2.76 -41.95
N ALA A 547 -18.82 1.53 -41.71
CA ALA A 547 -18.32 0.69 -40.62
C ALA A 547 -16.82 0.41 -40.77
N GLY A 548 -16.35 0.09 -41.98
CA GLY A 548 -14.93 -0.11 -42.27
C GLY A 548 -14.07 1.12 -42.01
N ILE A 549 -14.57 2.33 -42.33
CA ILE A 549 -13.88 3.59 -42.01
C ILE A 549 -13.80 3.81 -40.50
N ALA A 550 -14.89 3.58 -39.76
CA ALA A 550 -14.90 3.70 -38.31
C ALA A 550 -13.91 2.72 -37.65
N CYS A 551 -13.89 1.46 -38.11
CA CYS A 551 -12.90 0.47 -37.71
C CYS A 551 -11.48 0.88 -38.10
N ALA A 552 -11.26 1.51 -39.25
CA ALA A 552 -9.93 1.94 -39.69
C ALA A 552 -9.34 3.01 -38.77
N LEU A 553 -10.16 3.95 -38.29
CA LEU A 553 -9.74 4.96 -37.31
C LEU A 553 -9.25 4.30 -36.01
N ALA A 554 -10.02 3.33 -35.49
CA ALA A 554 -9.60 2.55 -34.32
C ALA A 554 -8.36 1.69 -34.62
N ALA A 555 -8.32 1.03 -35.78
CA ALA A 555 -7.24 0.13 -36.17
C ALA A 555 -5.89 0.84 -36.29
N VAL A 556 -5.85 2.12 -36.70
CA VAL A 556 -4.64 2.94 -36.66
C VAL A 556 -4.13 3.11 -35.22
N CYS A 557 -5.03 3.35 -34.25
CA CYS A 557 -4.65 3.43 -32.84
C CYS A 557 -4.12 2.09 -32.30
N TYR A 558 -4.77 0.97 -32.63
CA TYR A 558 -4.28 -0.37 -32.28
C TYR A 558 -2.93 -0.67 -32.94
N ALA A 559 -2.72 -0.26 -34.19
CA ALA A 559 -1.46 -0.43 -34.90
C ALA A 559 -0.31 0.37 -34.26
N GLU A 560 -0.54 1.62 -33.84
CA GLU A 560 0.45 2.40 -33.08
C GLU A 560 0.80 1.70 -31.76
N PHE A 561 -0.20 1.28 -31.00
CA PHE A 561 0.03 0.56 -29.74
C PHE A 561 0.78 -0.75 -29.93
N ALA A 562 0.36 -1.61 -30.86
CA ALA A 562 1.00 -2.89 -31.13
C ALA A 562 2.44 -2.71 -31.65
N SER A 563 2.73 -1.60 -32.35
CA SER A 563 4.09 -1.29 -32.78
C SER A 563 4.98 -0.73 -31.67
N THR A 564 4.40 -0.04 -30.69
CA THR A 564 5.11 0.66 -29.61
C THR A 564 5.32 -0.24 -28.38
N VAL A 565 4.32 -1.07 -28.06
CA VAL A 565 4.30 -1.97 -26.91
C VAL A 565 3.95 -3.38 -27.42
N PRO A 566 4.92 -4.13 -27.98
CA PRO A 566 4.67 -5.40 -28.66
C PRO A 566 4.51 -6.57 -27.67
N VAL A 567 3.49 -6.49 -26.83
CA VAL A 567 3.13 -7.48 -25.80
C VAL A 567 1.77 -8.08 -26.09
N ALA A 568 1.55 -9.31 -25.63
CA ALA A 568 0.26 -9.99 -25.77
C ALA A 568 -0.77 -9.39 -24.80
N GLY A 569 -2.02 -9.32 -25.26
CA GLY A 569 -3.17 -8.92 -24.44
C GLY A 569 -3.99 -7.73 -24.96
N SER A 570 -3.73 -7.25 -26.18
CA SER A 570 -4.59 -6.31 -26.91
C SER A 570 -4.99 -5.08 -26.05
N ALA A 571 -6.24 -4.61 -26.16
CA ALA A 571 -6.72 -3.40 -25.49
C ALA A 571 -6.58 -3.42 -23.96
N TYR A 572 -6.64 -4.59 -23.31
CA TYR A 572 -6.40 -4.73 -21.86
C TYR A 572 -4.99 -4.27 -21.50
N THR A 573 -3.97 -4.84 -22.15
CA THR A 573 -2.57 -4.51 -21.85
C THR A 573 -2.22 -3.08 -22.24
N PHE A 574 -2.78 -2.58 -23.35
CA PHE A 574 -2.58 -1.18 -23.77
C PHE A 574 -3.17 -0.19 -22.75
N SER A 575 -4.38 -0.48 -22.25
CA SER A 575 -5.04 0.34 -21.23
C SER A 575 -4.31 0.27 -19.89
N TYR A 576 -3.77 -0.90 -19.52
CA TYR A 576 -2.97 -1.06 -18.31
C TYR A 576 -1.71 -0.21 -18.35
N ALA A 577 -1.01 -0.21 -19.49
CA ALA A 577 0.21 0.55 -19.69
C ALA A 577 0.01 2.08 -19.75
N THR A 578 -1.20 2.55 -20.08
CA THR A 578 -1.45 3.98 -20.36
C THR A 578 -2.41 4.69 -19.42
N LEU A 579 -3.49 4.01 -19.02
CA LEU A 579 -4.62 4.57 -18.27
C LEU A 579 -4.70 4.02 -16.84
N GLY A 580 -3.91 3.00 -16.52
CA GLY A 580 -3.78 2.42 -15.17
C GLY A 580 -4.74 1.26 -14.89
N GLU A 581 -4.60 0.69 -13.70
CA GLU A 581 -5.22 -0.60 -13.31
C GLU A 581 -6.75 -0.59 -13.39
N LEU A 582 -7.43 0.48 -12.93
CA LEU A 582 -8.90 0.53 -12.92
C LEU A 582 -9.49 0.50 -14.32
N ILE A 583 -8.96 1.30 -15.24
CA ILE A 583 -9.45 1.35 -16.63
C ILE A 583 -9.12 0.04 -17.35
N ALA A 584 -7.94 -0.50 -17.12
CA ALA A 584 -7.58 -1.81 -17.65
C ALA A 584 -8.48 -2.93 -17.14
N TRP A 585 -8.86 -2.91 -15.85
CA TRP A 585 -9.79 -3.89 -15.29
C TRP A 585 -11.18 -3.80 -15.95
N ILE A 586 -11.70 -2.59 -16.16
CA ILE A 586 -12.97 -2.37 -16.87
C ILE A 586 -12.87 -2.93 -18.29
N ILE A 587 -11.80 -2.59 -19.03
CA ILE A 587 -11.58 -3.07 -20.40
C ILE A 587 -11.36 -4.58 -20.46
N GLY A 588 -10.69 -5.16 -19.47
CA GLY A 588 -10.50 -6.61 -19.38
C GLY A 588 -11.84 -7.34 -19.29
N TRP A 589 -12.76 -6.88 -18.45
CA TRP A 589 -14.10 -7.46 -18.36
C TRP A 589 -14.96 -7.22 -19.60
N ASP A 590 -14.85 -6.03 -20.19
CA ASP A 590 -15.50 -5.66 -21.44
C ASP A 590 -15.09 -6.62 -22.57
N LEU A 591 -13.78 -6.81 -22.80
CA LEU A 591 -13.25 -7.76 -23.79
C LEU A 591 -13.69 -9.21 -23.49
N VAL A 592 -13.71 -9.62 -22.22
CA VAL A 592 -14.13 -10.98 -21.86
C VAL A 592 -15.59 -11.23 -22.21
N LEU A 593 -16.46 -10.23 -22.00
CA LEU A 593 -17.87 -10.30 -22.36
C LEU A 593 -18.04 -10.23 -23.88
N GLU A 594 -17.34 -9.31 -24.55
CA GLU A 594 -17.32 -9.16 -26.00
C GLU A 594 -16.98 -10.49 -26.69
N LEU A 595 -15.88 -11.12 -26.30
CA LEU A 595 -15.41 -12.37 -26.90
C LEU A 595 -16.38 -13.54 -26.64
N ALA A 596 -17.02 -13.57 -25.46
CA ALA A 596 -18.05 -14.58 -25.16
C ALA A 596 -19.30 -14.39 -26.02
N LEU A 597 -19.82 -13.16 -26.07
CA LEU A 597 -21.00 -12.81 -26.84
C LEU A 597 -20.73 -13.02 -28.34
N GLY A 598 -19.55 -12.63 -28.83
CA GLY A 598 -19.12 -12.87 -30.21
C GLY A 598 -19.06 -14.36 -30.53
N ALA A 599 -18.47 -15.19 -29.65
CA ALA A 599 -18.44 -16.64 -29.83
C ALA A 599 -19.86 -17.23 -29.89
N ALA A 600 -20.79 -16.72 -29.07
CA ALA A 600 -22.18 -17.14 -29.08
C ALA A 600 -22.91 -16.74 -30.38
N VAL A 601 -22.76 -15.50 -30.86
CA VAL A 601 -23.31 -15.04 -32.16
C VAL A 601 -22.82 -15.94 -33.30
N VAL A 602 -21.52 -16.22 -33.31
CA VAL A 602 -20.91 -17.03 -34.37
C VAL A 602 -21.38 -18.49 -34.29
N ALA A 603 -21.51 -19.05 -33.09
CA ALA A 603 -22.05 -20.40 -32.90
C ALA A 603 -23.51 -20.54 -33.36
N ARG A 604 -24.36 -19.52 -33.15
CA ARG A 604 -25.74 -19.52 -33.67
C ARG A 604 -25.77 -19.41 -35.19
N GLY A 605 -24.94 -18.55 -35.78
CA GLY A 605 -24.78 -18.48 -37.24
C GLY A 605 -24.32 -19.82 -37.82
N TRP A 606 -23.39 -20.49 -37.14
CA TRP A 606 -22.91 -21.83 -37.52
C TRP A 606 -24.04 -22.86 -37.47
N SER A 607 -24.83 -22.87 -36.39
CA SER A 607 -25.98 -23.78 -36.23
C SER A 607 -27.01 -23.61 -37.35
N ALA A 608 -27.27 -22.37 -37.76
CA ALA A 608 -28.21 -22.10 -38.83
C ALA A 608 -27.72 -22.54 -40.22
N TYR A 609 -26.44 -22.33 -40.54
CA TYR A 609 -25.86 -22.87 -41.77
C TYR A 609 -25.81 -24.40 -41.78
N LEU A 610 -25.55 -25.03 -40.62
CA LEU A 610 -25.62 -26.48 -40.48
C LEU A 610 -27.05 -27.00 -40.71
N GLN A 611 -28.04 -26.30 -40.15
CA GLN A 611 -29.44 -26.65 -40.31
C GLN A 611 -29.88 -26.58 -41.78
N SER A 612 -29.50 -25.52 -42.51
CA SER A 612 -29.75 -25.39 -43.95
C SER A 612 -29.00 -26.44 -44.78
N LEU A 613 -27.75 -26.77 -44.42
CA LEU A 613 -26.92 -27.71 -45.16
C LEU A 613 -27.40 -29.16 -45.07
N LEU A 614 -27.84 -29.58 -43.89
CA LEU A 614 -28.23 -30.97 -43.58
C LEU A 614 -29.75 -31.16 -43.48
N ASP A 615 -30.52 -30.10 -43.70
CA ASP A 615 -31.99 -30.06 -43.55
C ASP A 615 -32.44 -30.57 -42.17
N LEU A 616 -31.78 -30.07 -41.11
CA LEU A 616 -32.07 -30.48 -39.74
C LEU A 616 -33.40 -29.89 -39.24
N PRO A 617 -34.09 -30.58 -38.30
CA PRO A 617 -35.29 -30.04 -37.67
C PRO A 617 -35.04 -28.69 -36.97
N THR A 618 -35.97 -27.75 -37.11
CA THR A 618 -35.87 -26.38 -36.56
C THR A 618 -35.84 -26.31 -35.02
N TRP A 619 -36.20 -27.40 -34.34
CA TRP A 619 -36.05 -27.51 -32.88
C TRP A 619 -34.63 -27.91 -32.45
N LEU A 620 -33.84 -28.50 -33.35
CA LEU A 620 -32.50 -29.02 -33.07
C LEU A 620 -31.41 -27.97 -33.35
N ALA A 621 -31.53 -27.24 -34.46
CA ALA A 621 -30.55 -26.27 -34.92
C ALA A 621 -31.24 -25.11 -35.65
N GLY A 622 -30.57 -23.95 -35.70
CA GLY A 622 -31.06 -22.75 -36.37
C GLY A 622 -31.69 -21.69 -35.46
N ASP A 623 -32.05 -20.54 -36.05
CA ASP A 623 -32.43 -19.33 -35.31
C ASP A 623 -33.72 -19.50 -34.47
N ALA A 624 -34.64 -20.36 -34.93
CA ALA A 624 -35.88 -20.65 -34.22
C ALA A 624 -35.71 -21.64 -33.04
N ALA A 625 -34.57 -22.33 -32.93
CA ALA A 625 -34.33 -23.33 -31.89
C ALA A 625 -34.16 -22.66 -30.51
N ARG A 626 -34.87 -23.19 -29.50
CA ARG A 626 -34.77 -22.75 -28.10
C ARG A 626 -34.96 -23.96 -27.14
N PRO A 627 -33.88 -24.54 -26.58
CA PRO A 627 -32.47 -24.20 -26.79
C PRO A 627 -31.94 -24.63 -28.18
N ASP A 628 -30.92 -23.93 -28.67
CA ASP A 628 -30.20 -24.27 -29.91
C ASP A 628 -29.12 -25.33 -29.65
N PHE A 629 -29.49 -26.61 -29.82
CA PHE A 629 -28.58 -27.72 -29.57
C PHE A 629 -27.40 -27.75 -30.54
N GLY A 630 -27.58 -27.30 -31.79
CA GLY A 630 -26.49 -27.16 -32.76
C GLY A 630 -25.41 -26.19 -32.29
N ALA A 631 -25.82 -25.00 -31.81
CA ALA A 631 -24.90 -24.00 -31.29
C ALA A 631 -24.21 -24.46 -29.99
N ILE A 632 -24.94 -25.12 -29.09
CA ILE A 632 -24.37 -25.72 -27.87
C ILE A 632 -23.32 -26.79 -28.23
N ALA A 633 -23.64 -27.67 -29.17
CA ALA A 633 -22.78 -28.79 -29.55
C ALA A 633 -21.43 -28.30 -30.09
N ILE A 634 -21.41 -27.29 -30.97
CA ILE A 634 -20.15 -26.77 -31.50
C ILE A 634 -19.33 -26.07 -30.41
N VAL A 635 -19.95 -25.31 -29.51
CA VAL A 635 -19.25 -24.65 -28.40
C VAL A 635 -18.63 -25.68 -27.46
N VAL A 636 -19.37 -26.74 -27.10
CA VAL A 636 -18.85 -27.82 -26.24
C VAL A 636 -17.71 -28.57 -26.92
N ALA A 637 -17.86 -28.90 -28.20
CA ALA A 637 -16.80 -29.56 -28.98
C ALA A 637 -15.51 -28.72 -29.03
N LEU A 638 -15.64 -27.41 -29.27
CA LEU A 638 -14.49 -26.50 -29.32
C LEU A 638 -13.93 -26.19 -27.93
N THR A 639 -14.75 -26.22 -26.87
CA THR A 639 -14.29 -26.17 -25.47
C THR A 639 -13.40 -27.36 -25.16
N ALA A 640 -13.85 -28.57 -25.50
CA ALA A 640 -13.08 -29.80 -25.33
C ALA A 640 -11.75 -29.72 -26.10
N LEU A 641 -11.80 -29.29 -27.35
CA LEU A 641 -10.60 -29.08 -28.17
C LEU A 641 -9.63 -28.06 -27.53
N GLY A 642 -10.14 -26.96 -26.98
CA GLY A 642 -9.35 -25.95 -26.28
C GLY A 642 -8.69 -26.48 -25.00
N VAL A 643 -9.33 -27.40 -24.29
CA VAL A 643 -8.79 -28.05 -23.08
C VAL A 643 -7.69 -29.06 -23.42
N PHE A 644 -7.90 -29.94 -24.40
CA PHE A 644 -6.95 -31.00 -24.77
C PHE A 644 -5.69 -30.49 -25.48
N GLY A 645 -5.63 -29.20 -25.79
CA GLY A 645 -4.44 -28.53 -26.32
C GLY A 645 -4.34 -28.58 -27.83
N THR A 646 -4.07 -27.42 -28.42
CA THR A 646 -3.99 -27.18 -29.86
C THR A 646 -2.58 -27.47 -30.41
N LYS A 647 -2.05 -28.68 -30.20
CA LYS A 647 -0.93 -29.15 -31.05
C LYS A 647 -1.35 -29.33 -32.51
N LEU A 648 -2.65 -29.24 -32.82
CA LEU A 648 -3.18 -29.02 -34.16
C LEU A 648 -2.86 -27.59 -34.65
N SER A 649 -1.59 -27.45 -35.04
CA SER A 649 -0.89 -26.47 -35.87
C SER A 649 -1.73 -25.34 -36.49
N GLY A 650 -1.25 -24.10 -36.37
CA GLY A 650 -1.74 -22.93 -37.13
C GLY A 650 -1.89 -23.17 -38.64
N ARG A 651 -1.27 -24.21 -39.21
CA ARG A 651 -1.52 -24.68 -40.58
C ARG A 651 -2.99 -25.08 -40.82
N PHE A 652 -3.64 -25.73 -39.85
CA PHE A 652 -5.06 -26.12 -39.96
C PHE A 652 -5.97 -24.88 -39.99
N THR A 653 -5.70 -23.90 -39.13
CA THR A 653 -6.41 -22.61 -39.14
C THR A 653 -6.20 -21.89 -40.47
N SER A 654 -4.96 -21.78 -40.97
CA SER A 654 -4.67 -21.13 -42.24
C SER A 654 -5.39 -21.78 -43.43
N VAL A 655 -5.47 -23.11 -43.48
CA VAL A 655 -6.23 -23.83 -44.52
C VAL A 655 -7.70 -23.44 -44.48
N LEU A 656 -8.32 -23.40 -43.30
CA LEU A 656 -9.71 -23.01 -43.15
C LEU A 656 -9.95 -21.53 -43.51
N VAL A 657 -8.97 -20.65 -43.29
CA VAL A 657 -9.02 -19.27 -43.79
C VAL A 657 -9.04 -19.21 -45.31
N VAL A 658 -8.15 -19.96 -45.98
CA VAL A 658 -8.12 -20.01 -47.44
C VAL A 658 -9.46 -20.51 -47.99
N VAL A 659 -10.05 -21.54 -47.38
CA VAL A 659 -11.35 -22.08 -47.79
C VAL A 659 -12.46 -21.02 -47.71
N LYS A 660 -12.58 -20.30 -46.59
CA LYS A 660 -13.64 -19.27 -46.47
C LYS A 660 -13.42 -18.08 -47.39
N VAL A 661 -12.18 -17.61 -47.58
CA VAL A 661 -11.88 -16.53 -48.54
C VAL A 661 -12.22 -16.98 -49.96
N ALA A 662 -11.89 -18.22 -50.33
CA ALA A 662 -12.25 -18.78 -51.62
C ALA A 662 -13.77 -18.84 -51.82
N VAL A 663 -14.54 -19.21 -50.79
CA VAL A 663 -16.01 -19.22 -50.83
C VAL A 663 -16.58 -17.80 -50.98
N VAL A 664 -16.04 -16.82 -50.26
CA VAL A 664 -16.43 -15.41 -50.40
C VAL A 664 -16.13 -14.88 -51.81
N LEU A 665 -14.94 -15.16 -52.35
CA LEU A 665 -14.59 -14.81 -53.72
C LEU A 665 -15.48 -15.53 -54.74
N PHE A 666 -15.83 -16.79 -54.50
CA PHE A 666 -16.78 -17.53 -55.31
C PHE A 666 -18.16 -16.87 -55.32
N VAL A 667 -18.69 -16.45 -54.15
CA VAL A 667 -19.94 -15.70 -54.05
C VAL A 667 -19.90 -14.43 -54.90
N VAL A 668 -18.80 -13.65 -54.80
CA VAL A 668 -18.65 -12.41 -55.58
C VAL A 668 -18.59 -12.72 -57.07
N VAL A 669 -17.68 -13.59 -57.51
CA VAL A 669 -17.43 -13.86 -58.94
C VAL A 669 -18.63 -14.54 -59.59
N ALA A 670 -19.16 -15.61 -58.98
CA ALA A 670 -20.30 -16.33 -59.54
C ALA A 670 -21.57 -15.47 -59.49
N GLY A 671 -21.78 -14.71 -58.41
CA GLY A 671 -22.97 -13.89 -58.25
C GLY A 671 -23.04 -12.69 -59.19
N LEU A 672 -21.90 -12.13 -59.64
CA LEU A 672 -21.85 -11.05 -60.63
C LEU A 672 -22.63 -11.39 -61.92
N PHE A 673 -22.68 -12.67 -62.32
CA PHE A 673 -23.40 -13.13 -63.52
C PHE A 673 -24.92 -13.17 -63.35
N PHE A 674 -25.43 -13.02 -62.12
CA PHE A 674 -26.87 -13.13 -61.79
C PHE A 674 -27.46 -11.82 -61.26
N ILE A 675 -26.71 -10.71 -61.33
CA ILE A 675 -27.19 -9.40 -60.91
C ILE A 675 -28.29 -8.92 -61.86
N LYS A 676 -29.43 -8.52 -61.28
CA LYS A 676 -30.54 -7.87 -61.99
C LYS A 676 -30.59 -6.41 -61.56
N ALA A 677 -30.38 -5.47 -62.49
CA ALA A 677 -30.36 -4.03 -62.21
C ALA A 677 -31.65 -3.53 -61.53
N SER A 678 -32.79 -4.20 -61.77
CA SER A 678 -34.06 -3.92 -61.10
C SER A 678 -34.04 -4.15 -59.59
N ASN A 679 -33.16 -5.02 -59.08
CA ASN A 679 -33.05 -5.31 -57.64
C ASN A 679 -32.30 -4.19 -56.90
N LEU A 680 -31.42 -3.48 -57.60
CA LEU A 680 -30.67 -2.33 -57.08
C LEU A 680 -31.48 -1.03 -57.11
N THR A 681 -32.72 -1.05 -57.61
CA THR A 681 -33.58 0.15 -57.71
C THR A 681 -34.81 -0.01 -56.81
N PRO A 682 -35.07 0.93 -55.87
CA PRO A 682 -34.22 2.07 -55.50
C PRO A 682 -32.97 1.62 -54.72
N PHE A 683 -31.82 2.25 -55.01
CA PHE A 683 -30.56 1.90 -54.33
C PHE A 683 -30.59 2.29 -52.86
N VAL A 684 -31.10 3.50 -52.57
CA VAL A 684 -31.48 3.95 -51.23
C VAL A 684 -33.01 3.95 -51.18
N PRO A 685 -33.65 2.96 -50.54
CA PRO A 685 -35.11 2.97 -50.41
C PRO A 685 -35.57 4.17 -49.58
N PRO A 686 -36.75 4.74 -49.87
CA PRO A 686 -37.27 5.87 -49.13
C PRO A 686 -37.50 5.50 -47.66
N SER A 687 -37.14 6.43 -46.76
CA SER A 687 -37.31 6.24 -45.31
C SER A 687 -38.77 5.97 -44.95
N LYS A 688 -38.98 4.99 -44.07
CA LYS A 688 -40.30 4.65 -43.50
C LYS A 688 -40.21 4.69 -41.97
N PRO A 689 -41.28 5.05 -41.26
CA PRO A 689 -41.33 4.90 -39.80
C PRO A 689 -41.13 3.42 -39.42
N SER A 690 -40.29 3.12 -38.43
CA SER A 690 -40.12 1.74 -37.97
C SER A 690 -41.30 1.34 -37.07
N SER A 691 -41.96 0.22 -37.37
CA SER A 691 -42.93 -0.39 -36.48
C SER A 691 -42.20 -1.25 -35.43
N GLY A 692 -41.81 -0.66 -34.28
CA GLY A 692 -41.13 -1.39 -33.21
C GLY A 692 -40.74 -0.53 -31.99
N GLU A 693 -41.55 -0.65 -30.94
CA GLU A 693 -41.39 -0.37 -29.49
C GLU A 693 -40.51 0.77 -28.97
N SER A 694 -41.16 1.68 -28.24
CA SER A 694 -40.56 2.73 -27.41
C SER A 694 -39.89 2.14 -26.16
N GLY A 695 -38.57 2.32 -25.99
CA GLY A 695 -37.83 1.88 -24.81
C GLY A 695 -36.30 1.93 -24.93
N LEU A 696 -35.62 1.08 -24.14
CA LEU A 696 -34.15 0.88 -24.10
C LEU A 696 -33.54 0.40 -25.44
N ASP A 697 -34.37 0.06 -26.41
CA ASP A 697 -33.97 -0.33 -27.78
C ASP A 697 -33.73 0.86 -28.72
N SER A 698 -33.84 2.09 -28.22
CA SER A 698 -33.49 3.29 -28.99
C SER A 698 -31.98 3.43 -29.16
N THR A 699 -31.52 3.75 -30.37
CA THR A 699 -30.09 4.00 -30.64
C THR A 699 -29.63 5.27 -29.92
N LEU A 700 -28.37 5.33 -29.46
CA LEU A 700 -27.81 6.50 -28.75
C LEU A 700 -28.00 7.84 -29.50
N LEU A 701 -27.99 7.79 -30.83
CA LEU A 701 -28.28 8.94 -31.70
C LEU A 701 -29.73 9.41 -31.57
N GLN A 702 -30.69 8.49 -31.41
CA GLN A 702 -32.11 8.81 -31.21
C GLN A 702 -32.35 9.53 -29.88
N THR A 703 -31.69 9.09 -28.79
CA THR A 703 -31.87 9.66 -27.46
C THR A 703 -31.22 11.05 -27.33
N ILE A 704 -30.08 11.28 -27.99
CA ILE A 704 -29.34 12.55 -27.90
C ILE A 704 -29.91 13.60 -28.87
N PHE A 705 -30.35 13.20 -30.06
CA PHE A 705 -30.75 14.14 -31.13
C PHE A 705 -32.26 14.16 -31.45
N GLY A 706 -33.07 13.31 -30.80
CA GLY A 706 -34.54 13.36 -30.89
C GLY A 706 -35.12 12.99 -32.25
N VAL A 707 -34.44 12.13 -33.03
CA VAL A 707 -34.88 11.72 -34.38
C VAL A 707 -35.83 10.52 -34.30
N GLU A 708 -36.99 10.59 -34.97
CA GLU A 708 -37.95 9.48 -35.05
C GLU A 708 -37.32 8.23 -35.69
N PRO A 709 -37.57 7.02 -35.17
CA PRO A 709 -36.99 5.80 -35.70
C PRO A 709 -37.51 5.54 -37.11
N THR A 710 -36.61 5.62 -38.09
CA THR A 710 -36.89 5.34 -39.49
C THR A 710 -36.05 4.17 -39.98
N VAL A 711 -36.67 3.27 -40.73
CA VAL A 711 -35.99 2.25 -41.55
C VAL A 711 -35.77 2.80 -42.95
N PHE A 712 -34.67 2.43 -43.59
CA PHE A 712 -34.22 2.95 -44.89
C PHE A 712 -33.88 4.46 -44.92
N GLY A 713 -33.41 4.95 -46.07
CA GLY A 713 -32.79 6.27 -46.21
C GLY A 713 -31.47 6.41 -45.43
N ILE A 714 -31.05 7.65 -45.20
CA ILE A 714 -29.74 7.95 -44.59
C ILE A 714 -29.64 7.39 -43.16
N TYR A 715 -30.70 7.53 -42.37
CA TYR A 715 -30.73 6.99 -41.01
C TYR A 715 -30.73 5.45 -40.98
N GLY A 716 -31.39 4.80 -41.94
CA GLY A 716 -31.30 3.35 -42.11
C GLY A 716 -29.90 2.86 -42.49
N ILE A 717 -29.16 3.63 -43.30
CA ILE A 717 -27.75 3.33 -43.63
C ILE A 717 -26.85 3.39 -42.38
N ILE A 718 -27.02 4.42 -41.55
CA ILE A 718 -26.25 4.59 -40.30
C ILE A 718 -26.61 3.51 -39.28
N ALA A 719 -27.90 3.21 -39.12
CA ALA A 719 -28.37 2.16 -38.23
C ALA A 719 -27.80 0.80 -38.67
N ALA A 720 -27.90 0.45 -39.95
CA ALA A 720 -27.31 -0.76 -40.49
C ALA A 720 -25.78 -0.79 -40.29
N ALA A 721 -25.07 0.33 -40.47
CA ALA A 721 -23.63 0.42 -40.24
C ALA A 721 -23.24 0.05 -38.80
N SER A 722 -24.06 0.43 -37.81
CA SER A 722 -23.83 0.06 -36.41
C SER A 722 -24.01 -1.43 -36.14
N VAL A 723 -24.90 -2.11 -36.87
CA VAL A 723 -25.13 -3.56 -36.74
C VAL A 723 -24.06 -4.36 -37.52
N VAL A 724 -23.79 -3.98 -38.77
CA VAL A 724 -22.77 -4.67 -39.59
C VAL A 724 -21.35 -4.36 -39.15
N PHE A 725 -21.14 -3.36 -38.28
CA PHE A 725 -19.88 -3.15 -37.56
C PHE A 725 -19.38 -4.44 -36.88
N PHE A 726 -20.30 -5.27 -36.37
CA PHE A 726 -19.97 -6.60 -35.84
C PHE A 726 -19.11 -7.45 -36.80
N ALA A 727 -19.33 -7.33 -38.12
CA ALA A 727 -18.58 -8.09 -39.11
C ALA A 727 -17.08 -7.74 -39.17
N PHE A 728 -16.69 -6.58 -38.65
CA PHE A 728 -15.31 -6.10 -38.64
C PHE A 728 -14.56 -6.42 -37.34
N ILE A 729 -15.24 -6.95 -36.33
CA ILE A 729 -14.62 -7.35 -35.08
C ILE A 729 -13.62 -8.48 -35.35
N GLY A 730 -12.41 -8.36 -34.81
CA GLY A 730 -11.35 -9.36 -35.00
C GLY A 730 -10.02 -8.80 -35.50
N PHE A 731 -9.96 -7.58 -36.07
CA PHE A 731 -8.67 -6.97 -36.39
C PHE A 731 -7.83 -6.70 -35.13
N ASP A 732 -8.50 -6.41 -34.01
CA ASP A 732 -7.93 -6.18 -32.69
C ASP A 732 -7.39 -7.49 -32.07
N ILE A 733 -7.94 -8.63 -32.46
CA ILE A 733 -7.45 -9.96 -32.07
C ILE A 733 -6.08 -10.23 -32.72
N VAL A 734 -5.81 -9.67 -33.92
CA VAL A 734 -4.47 -9.72 -34.53
C VAL A 734 -3.43 -9.12 -33.58
N ALA A 735 -3.79 -8.07 -32.83
CA ALA A 735 -2.91 -7.43 -31.84
C ALA A 735 -2.47 -8.39 -30.71
N THR A 736 -3.23 -9.46 -30.44
CA THR A 736 -2.85 -10.46 -29.43
C THR A 736 -1.65 -11.33 -29.84
N SER A 737 -1.34 -11.39 -31.14
CA SER A 737 -0.23 -12.18 -31.69
C SER A 737 1.07 -11.40 -31.79
N ALA A 738 1.17 -10.23 -31.15
CA ALA A 738 2.37 -9.39 -31.18
C ALA A 738 3.62 -10.14 -30.70
N GLU A 739 3.50 -10.98 -29.68
CA GLU A 739 4.62 -11.76 -29.11
C GLU A 739 5.10 -12.90 -30.04
N GLU A 740 4.22 -13.40 -30.92
CA GLU A 740 4.52 -14.47 -31.89
C GLU A 740 5.04 -13.92 -33.24
N THR A 741 5.15 -12.59 -33.36
CA THR A 741 5.50 -11.89 -34.62
C THR A 741 7.00 -11.63 -34.70
N ARG A 742 7.58 -11.83 -35.90
CA ARG A 742 9.02 -11.65 -36.16
C ARG A 742 9.49 -10.21 -35.97
N ASN A 743 8.80 -9.26 -36.59
CA ASN A 743 9.07 -7.83 -36.47
C ASN A 743 7.78 -7.07 -36.11
N PRO A 744 7.33 -7.13 -34.85
CA PRO A 744 6.04 -6.61 -34.45
C PRO A 744 5.86 -5.11 -34.78
N GLN A 745 6.95 -4.35 -34.69
CA GLN A 745 6.99 -2.90 -34.94
C GLN A 745 6.50 -2.52 -36.34
N ARG A 746 6.74 -3.38 -37.34
CA ARG A 746 6.36 -3.12 -38.74
C ARG A 746 5.28 -4.07 -39.25
N ASP A 747 5.27 -5.30 -38.78
CA ASP A 747 4.37 -6.34 -39.30
C ASP A 747 2.99 -6.29 -38.65
N MET A 748 2.87 -5.84 -37.40
CA MET A 748 1.56 -5.67 -36.74
C MET A 748 0.71 -4.59 -37.42
N PRO A 749 1.21 -3.37 -37.69
CA PRO A 749 0.44 -2.36 -38.43
C PRO A 749 -0.02 -2.86 -39.80
N ARG A 750 0.86 -3.55 -40.54
CA ARG A 750 0.53 -4.10 -41.87
C ARG A 750 -0.51 -5.20 -41.80
N GLY A 751 -0.41 -6.10 -40.83
CA GLY A 751 -1.38 -7.17 -40.62
C GLY A 751 -2.76 -6.64 -40.25
N ILE A 752 -2.84 -5.71 -39.28
CA ILE A 752 -4.09 -5.10 -38.81
C ILE A 752 -4.76 -4.31 -39.94
N LEU A 753 -4.06 -3.35 -40.54
CA LEU A 753 -4.65 -2.48 -41.57
C LEU A 753 -4.87 -3.21 -42.90
N GLY A 754 -3.96 -4.11 -43.29
CA GLY A 754 -4.07 -4.90 -44.51
C GLY A 754 -5.26 -5.85 -44.48
N SER A 755 -5.46 -6.56 -43.36
CA SER A 755 -6.62 -7.44 -43.20
C SER A 755 -7.93 -6.65 -43.22
N LEU A 756 -8.00 -5.52 -42.53
CA LEU A 756 -9.20 -4.68 -42.49
C LEU A 756 -9.56 -4.13 -43.87
N ALA A 757 -8.57 -3.67 -44.64
CA ALA A 757 -8.79 -3.16 -46.00
C ALA A 757 -9.34 -4.25 -46.93
N ILE A 758 -8.74 -5.46 -46.91
CA ILE A 758 -9.19 -6.60 -47.71
C ILE A 758 -10.64 -6.95 -47.36
N VAL A 759 -10.94 -7.06 -46.06
CA VAL A 759 -12.28 -7.42 -45.58
C VAL A 759 -13.32 -6.37 -45.96
N THR A 760 -13.00 -5.08 -45.84
CA THR A 760 -13.91 -3.99 -46.24
C THR A 760 -14.32 -4.10 -47.70
N VAL A 761 -13.35 -4.38 -48.59
CA VAL A 761 -13.61 -4.55 -50.02
C VAL A 761 -14.46 -5.79 -50.28
N LEU A 762 -14.12 -6.93 -49.66
CA LEU A 762 -14.90 -8.16 -49.82
C LEU A 762 -16.34 -8.00 -49.32
N TYR A 763 -16.54 -7.31 -48.20
CA TYR A 763 -17.87 -7.10 -47.64
C TYR A 763 -18.74 -6.22 -48.52
N ALA A 764 -18.20 -5.10 -49.00
CA ALA A 764 -18.88 -4.23 -49.95
C ALA A 764 -19.24 -4.99 -51.25
N ALA A 765 -18.33 -5.82 -51.76
CA ALA A 765 -18.55 -6.62 -52.97
C ALA A 765 -19.65 -7.67 -52.79
N VAL A 766 -19.61 -8.44 -51.70
CA VAL A 766 -20.66 -9.44 -51.39
C VAL A 766 -22.01 -8.76 -51.18
N ALA A 767 -22.06 -7.67 -50.42
CA ALA A 767 -23.27 -6.90 -50.18
C ALA A 767 -23.90 -6.40 -51.50
N PHE A 768 -23.08 -5.88 -52.41
CA PHE A 768 -23.52 -5.43 -53.72
C PHE A 768 -24.05 -6.58 -54.58
N VAL A 769 -23.33 -7.71 -54.63
CA VAL A 769 -23.70 -8.87 -55.42
C VAL A 769 -24.99 -9.51 -54.91
N VAL A 770 -25.11 -9.73 -53.60
CA VAL A 770 -26.29 -10.37 -52.99
C VAL A 770 -27.54 -9.51 -53.20
N THR A 771 -27.47 -8.20 -52.95
CA THR A 771 -28.58 -7.26 -53.21
C THR A 771 -28.87 -7.04 -54.70
N GLY A 772 -27.91 -7.37 -55.57
CA GLY A 772 -28.12 -7.43 -57.01
C GLY A 772 -28.83 -8.71 -57.47
N MET A 773 -28.55 -9.85 -56.83
CA MET A 773 -29.13 -11.16 -57.18
C MET A 773 -30.57 -11.33 -56.66
N LEU A 774 -30.82 -10.86 -55.43
CA LEU A 774 -32.13 -10.87 -54.78
C LEU A 774 -32.56 -9.45 -54.46
N LYS A 775 -33.86 -9.15 -54.62
CA LYS A 775 -34.40 -7.86 -54.20
C LYS A 775 -34.36 -7.78 -52.68
N TYR A 776 -33.96 -6.63 -52.13
CA TYR A 776 -33.81 -6.47 -50.67
C TYR A 776 -35.08 -6.79 -49.89
N SER A 777 -36.27 -6.62 -50.48
CA SER A 777 -37.57 -6.90 -49.87
C SER A 777 -38.01 -8.37 -49.98
N ASP A 778 -37.19 -9.26 -50.53
CA ASP A 778 -37.46 -10.70 -50.61
C ASP A 778 -37.19 -11.35 -49.24
N ASP A 779 -38.14 -12.12 -48.71
CA ASP A 779 -38.02 -12.74 -47.38
C ASP A 779 -36.82 -13.69 -47.27
N ARG A 780 -36.31 -14.21 -48.39
CA ARG A 780 -35.08 -15.02 -48.44
C ARG A 780 -33.83 -14.24 -47.99
N MET A 781 -33.85 -12.91 -48.07
CA MET A 781 -32.81 -12.05 -47.49
C MET A 781 -32.84 -12.03 -45.96
N ASN A 782 -34.01 -12.24 -45.36
CA ASN A 782 -34.23 -12.25 -43.91
C ASN A 782 -34.17 -13.66 -43.31
N THR A 783 -33.34 -14.53 -43.89
CA THR A 783 -33.11 -15.89 -43.40
C THR A 783 -31.80 -15.95 -42.61
N ALA A 784 -31.47 -17.13 -42.11
CA ALA A 784 -30.22 -17.36 -41.41
C ALA A 784 -29.06 -17.78 -42.35
N ALA A 785 -29.31 -17.95 -43.66
CA ALA A 785 -28.30 -18.26 -44.68
C ALA A 785 -28.52 -17.50 -46.01
N PRO A 786 -28.65 -16.15 -45.98
CA PRO A 786 -29.10 -15.35 -47.12
C PRO A 786 -28.20 -15.46 -48.36
N LEU A 787 -26.89 -15.68 -48.17
CA LEU A 787 -25.97 -15.89 -49.29
C LEU A 787 -26.28 -17.20 -50.03
N ALA A 788 -26.54 -18.29 -49.32
CA ALA A 788 -26.90 -19.57 -49.93
C ALA A 788 -28.27 -19.48 -50.64
N GLU A 789 -29.24 -18.83 -50.00
CA GLU A 789 -30.57 -18.56 -50.55
C GLU A 789 -30.52 -17.72 -51.83
N ALA A 790 -29.61 -16.74 -51.93
CA ALA A 790 -29.45 -15.93 -53.14
C ALA A 790 -29.08 -16.78 -54.37
N PHE A 791 -28.26 -17.81 -54.19
CA PHE A 791 -27.89 -18.74 -55.26
C PHE A 791 -29.00 -19.76 -55.55
N SER A 792 -29.64 -20.33 -54.51
CA SER A 792 -30.80 -21.23 -54.68
C SER A 792 -31.94 -20.52 -55.43
N ALA A 793 -32.24 -19.27 -55.09
CA ALA A 793 -33.26 -18.45 -55.74
C ALA A 793 -33.00 -18.20 -57.24
N ASN A 794 -31.76 -18.31 -57.69
CA ASN A 794 -31.36 -18.19 -59.09
C ASN A 794 -31.10 -19.57 -59.74
N GLY A 795 -31.58 -20.66 -59.13
CA GLY A 795 -31.52 -22.02 -59.67
C GLY A 795 -30.18 -22.75 -59.46
N LEU A 796 -29.29 -22.21 -58.63
CA LEU A 796 -27.94 -22.75 -58.41
C LEU A 796 -27.82 -23.48 -57.06
N GLU A 797 -28.56 -24.58 -56.90
CA GLU A 797 -28.55 -25.40 -55.68
C GLU A 797 -27.16 -25.97 -55.32
N TRP A 798 -26.35 -26.32 -56.32
CA TRP A 798 -24.99 -26.81 -56.09
C TRP A 798 -24.08 -25.72 -55.51
N ALA A 799 -24.26 -24.46 -55.95
CA ALA A 799 -23.49 -23.32 -55.45
C ALA A 799 -23.90 -22.97 -54.02
N SER A 800 -25.21 -23.03 -53.73
CA SER A 800 -25.75 -22.89 -52.37
C SER A 800 -25.08 -23.88 -51.40
N LYS A 801 -25.01 -25.17 -51.75
CA LYS A 801 -24.34 -26.19 -50.91
C LYS A 801 -22.86 -25.92 -50.68
N ILE A 802 -22.12 -25.48 -51.71
CA ILE A 802 -20.70 -25.11 -51.56
C ILE A 802 -20.54 -23.95 -50.59
N ILE A 803 -21.39 -22.93 -50.71
CA ILE A 803 -21.39 -21.77 -49.82
C ILE A 803 -21.68 -22.20 -48.39
N SER A 804 -22.69 -23.04 -48.18
CA SER A 804 -23.05 -23.53 -46.84
C SER A 804 -21.95 -24.37 -46.20
N VAL A 805 -21.29 -25.27 -46.94
CA VAL A 805 -20.13 -26.03 -46.44
C VAL A 805 -18.98 -25.09 -46.07
N GLY A 806 -18.70 -24.11 -46.93
CA GLY A 806 -17.69 -23.08 -46.70
C GLY A 806 -17.97 -22.23 -45.47
N ALA A 807 -19.24 -21.85 -45.26
CA ALA A 807 -19.69 -21.09 -44.10
C ALA A 807 -19.57 -21.91 -42.81
N VAL A 808 -20.03 -23.17 -42.79
CA VAL A 808 -19.88 -24.06 -41.62
C VAL A 808 -18.40 -24.20 -41.24
N ALA A 809 -17.52 -24.50 -42.21
CA ALA A 809 -16.09 -24.63 -41.97
C ALA A 809 -15.44 -23.30 -41.49
N GLY A 810 -15.82 -22.18 -42.11
CA GLY A 810 -15.32 -20.85 -41.77
C GLY A 810 -15.75 -20.39 -40.38
N LEU A 811 -17.03 -20.54 -40.03
CA LEU A 811 -17.59 -20.11 -38.76
C LEU A 811 -17.03 -20.93 -37.59
N THR A 812 -16.76 -22.24 -37.77
CA THR A 812 -16.09 -23.07 -36.75
C THR A 812 -14.77 -22.45 -36.29
N THR A 813 -13.97 -21.93 -37.23
CA THR A 813 -12.69 -21.30 -36.85
C THR A 813 -12.86 -20.03 -36.04
N VAL A 814 -13.87 -19.23 -36.36
CA VAL A 814 -14.12 -17.96 -35.67
C VAL A 814 -14.58 -18.22 -34.24
N VAL A 815 -15.47 -19.20 -34.00
CA VAL A 815 -15.86 -19.62 -32.64
C VAL A 815 -14.63 -20.03 -31.84
N LEU A 816 -13.76 -20.88 -32.42
CA LEU A 816 -12.56 -21.34 -31.74
C LEU A 816 -11.63 -20.18 -31.36
N VAL A 817 -11.37 -19.25 -32.30
CA VAL A 817 -10.47 -18.11 -32.04
C VAL A 817 -11.02 -17.19 -30.97
N LEU A 818 -12.32 -16.88 -30.97
CA LEU A 818 -12.94 -16.03 -29.96
C LEU A 818 -12.88 -16.67 -28.56
N MET A 819 -13.17 -17.97 -28.45
CA MET A 819 -13.07 -18.69 -27.18
C MET A 819 -11.64 -18.77 -26.65
N LEU A 820 -10.66 -18.97 -27.53
CA LEU A 820 -9.23 -18.96 -27.17
C LEU A 820 -8.79 -17.55 -26.74
N GLY A 821 -9.22 -16.51 -27.46
CA GLY A 821 -8.98 -15.12 -27.09
C GLY A 821 -9.50 -14.81 -25.70
N GLN A 822 -10.74 -15.22 -25.39
CA GLN A 822 -11.36 -15.00 -24.09
C GLN A 822 -10.56 -15.67 -22.96
N ALA A 823 -10.15 -16.93 -23.17
CA ALA A 823 -9.37 -17.67 -22.20
C ALA A 823 -7.99 -17.02 -21.95
N ARG A 824 -7.36 -16.44 -22.98
CA ARG A 824 -6.09 -15.72 -22.87
C ARG A 824 -6.22 -14.43 -22.06
N VAL A 825 -7.26 -13.63 -22.30
CA VAL A 825 -7.51 -12.39 -21.54
C VAL A 825 -7.73 -12.71 -20.06
N LEU A 826 -8.59 -13.68 -19.73
CA LEU A 826 -8.82 -14.10 -18.35
C LEU A 826 -7.57 -14.69 -17.69
N PHE A 827 -6.73 -15.40 -18.45
CA PHE A 827 -5.47 -15.92 -17.95
C PHE A 827 -4.51 -14.78 -17.59
N ALA A 828 -4.39 -13.76 -18.44
CA ALA A 828 -3.58 -12.56 -18.17
C ALA A 828 -4.10 -11.81 -16.94
N MET A 829 -5.41 -11.54 -16.84
CA MET A 829 -6.01 -10.89 -15.66
C MET A 829 -5.81 -11.70 -14.37
N SER A 830 -5.86 -13.04 -14.44
CA SER A 830 -5.60 -13.92 -13.29
C SER A 830 -4.13 -13.91 -12.87
N ARG A 831 -3.20 -13.82 -13.82
CA ARG A 831 -1.77 -13.66 -13.56
C ARG A 831 -1.46 -12.32 -12.91
N ASP A 832 -2.12 -11.26 -13.36
CA ASP A 832 -1.91 -9.88 -12.88
C ASP A 832 -2.59 -9.63 -11.50
N GLY A 833 -3.28 -10.65 -10.96
CA GLY A 833 -3.90 -10.64 -9.64
C GLY A 833 -5.22 -9.88 -9.57
N LEU A 834 -5.84 -9.58 -10.71
CA LEU A 834 -7.18 -8.98 -10.83
C LEU A 834 -8.30 -10.02 -10.67
N LEU A 835 -7.95 -11.30 -10.85
CA LEU A 835 -8.82 -12.46 -10.62
C LEU A 835 -8.10 -13.47 -9.69
N PRO A 836 -8.83 -14.40 -9.06
CA PRO A 836 -8.22 -15.42 -8.22
C PRO A 836 -7.12 -16.21 -8.97
N GLN A 837 -5.89 -16.18 -8.46
CA GLN A 837 -4.72 -16.82 -9.11
C GLN A 837 -4.92 -18.33 -9.38
N GLY A 838 -5.79 -19.01 -8.62
CA GLY A 838 -6.15 -20.41 -8.84
C GLY A 838 -6.81 -20.71 -10.19
N LEU A 839 -7.30 -19.68 -10.91
CA LEU A 839 -7.82 -19.78 -12.28
C LEU A 839 -6.69 -19.80 -13.32
N ALA A 840 -5.52 -19.22 -13.03
CA ALA A 840 -4.35 -19.24 -13.92
C ALA A 840 -3.61 -20.59 -13.92
N LYS A 841 -4.11 -21.62 -13.23
CA LYS A 841 -3.47 -22.94 -13.20
C LYS A 841 -3.64 -23.66 -14.54
N VAL A 842 -2.52 -23.97 -15.19
CA VAL A 842 -2.48 -24.74 -16.44
C VAL A 842 -2.60 -26.24 -16.20
N HIS A 843 -3.10 -26.97 -17.20
CA HIS A 843 -3.25 -28.42 -17.14
C HIS A 843 -1.87 -29.12 -17.19
N PRO A 844 -1.54 -30.04 -16.26
CA PRO A 844 -0.20 -30.64 -16.16
C PRO A 844 0.29 -31.35 -17.43
N ARG A 845 -0.62 -31.90 -18.23
CA ARG A 845 -0.30 -32.65 -19.47
C ARG A 845 -0.40 -31.82 -20.75
N PHE A 846 -1.23 -30.77 -20.77
CA PHE A 846 -1.60 -30.06 -22.01
C PHE A 846 -1.14 -28.60 -22.03
N GLY A 847 -0.72 -28.03 -20.90
CA GLY A 847 -0.26 -26.64 -20.81
C GLY A 847 -1.36 -25.58 -21.03
N THR A 848 -2.63 -25.98 -21.01
CA THR A 848 -3.78 -25.11 -21.28
C THR A 848 -4.46 -24.62 -20.00
N PRO A 849 -5.06 -23.42 -19.98
CA PRO A 849 -5.79 -22.89 -18.82
C PRO A 849 -7.18 -23.54 -18.69
N TYR A 850 -7.21 -24.87 -18.46
CA TYR A 850 -8.41 -25.70 -18.59
C TYR A 850 -9.61 -25.25 -17.75
N LYS A 851 -9.39 -24.72 -16.54
CA LYS A 851 -10.49 -24.21 -15.70
C LYS A 851 -11.18 -23.01 -16.33
N ILE A 852 -10.39 -22.07 -16.82
CA ILE A 852 -10.90 -20.87 -17.51
C ILE A 852 -11.67 -21.31 -18.75
N THR A 853 -11.08 -22.17 -19.59
CA THR A 853 -11.71 -22.66 -20.82
C THR A 853 -13.03 -23.37 -20.57
N ILE A 854 -13.14 -24.20 -19.52
CA ILE A 854 -14.39 -24.89 -19.17
C ILE A 854 -15.45 -23.89 -18.68
N ILE A 855 -15.07 -22.96 -17.80
CA ILE A 855 -16.00 -21.96 -17.25
C ILE A 855 -16.53 -21.05 -18.37
N THR A 856 -15.64 -20.53 -19.22
CA THR A 856 -16.05 -19.68 -20.33
C THR A 856 -16.82 -20.45 -21.39
N GLY A 857 -16.41 -21.67 -21.73
CA GLY A 857 -17.12 -22.54 -22.66
C GLY A 857 -18.54 -22.85 -22.21
N ALA A 858 -18.74 -23.13 -20.92
CA ALA A 858 -20.07 -23.31 -20.34
C ALA A 858 -20.92 -22.03 -20.45
N PHE A 859 -20.33 -20.88 -20.14
CA PHE A 859 -21.01 -19.59 -20.26
C PHE A 859 -21.42 -19.28 -21.71
N VAL A 860 -20.51 -19.46 -22.67
CA VAL A 860 -20.80 -19.27 -24.11
C VAL A 860 -21.86 -20.26 -24.58
N ALA A 861 -21.85 -21.51 -24.13
CA ALA A 861 -22.86 -22.51 -24.51
C ALA A 861 -24.26 -22.12 -24.03
N VAL A 862 -24.39 -21.58 -22.82
CA VAL A 862 -25.66 -21.05 -22.31
C VAL A 862 -26.13 -19.86 -23.15
N LEU A 863 -25.26 -18.89 -23.44
CA LEU A 863 -25.62 -17.75 -24.26
C LEU A 863 -26.05 -18.16 -25.68
N ALA A 864 -25.26 -19.02 -26.33
CA ALA A 864 -25.53 -19.52 -27.68
C ALA A 864 -26.81 -20.36 -27.76
N GLY A 865 -27.12 -21.11 -26.70
CA GLY A 865 -28.31 -21.97 -26.63
C GLY A 865 -29.60 -21.20 -26.44
N PHE A 866 -29.61 -20.14 -25.63
CA PHE A 866 -30.85 -19.53 -25.14
C PHE A 866 -31.12 -18.11 -25.65
N VAL A 867 -30.10 -17.37 -26.10
CA VAL A 867 -30.26 -15.96 -26.51
C VAL A 867 -30.34 -15.85 -28.04
N PRO A 868 -31.33 -15.13 -28.61
CA PRO A 868 -31.43 -14.95 -30.06
C PRO A 868 -30.22 -14.27 -30.69
N LEU A 869 -29.90 -14.60 -31.95
CA LEU A 869 -28.75 -14.05 -32.68
C LEU A 869 -28.79 -12.52 -32.76
N SER A 870 -29.97 -11.94 -33.01
CA SER A 870 -30.16 -10.49 -33.11
C SER A 870 -29.77 -9.77 -31.83
N GLU A 871 -30.19 -10.28 -30.67
CA GLU A 871 -29.90 -9.66 -29.37
C GLU A 871 -28.43 -9.79 -29.00
N LEU A 872 -27.83 -10.96 -29.24
CA LEU A 872 -26.39 -11.15 -29.03
C LEU A 872 -25.57 -10.17 -29.89
N SER A 873 -25.92 -9.98 -31.17
CA SER A 873 -25.17 -9.11 -32.08
C SER A 873 -25.16 -7.62 -31.67
N LYS A 874 -26.28 -7.13 -31.13
CA LYS A 874 -26.40 -5.76 -30.59
C LYS A 874 -25.49 -5.57 -29.37
N LEU A 875 -25.51 -6.53 -28.44
CA LEU A 875 -24.73 -6.46 -27.20
C LEU A 875 -23.22 -6.48 -27.45
N VAL A 876 -22.74 -7.28 -28.41
CA VAL A 876 -21.31 -7.31 -28.77
C VAL A 876 -20.83 -5.93 -29.24
N SER A 877 -21.60 -5.30 -30.14
CA SER A 877 -21.17 -4.06 -30.81
C SER A 877 -20.97 -2.90 -29.83
N ILE A 878 -21.77 -2.84 -28.75
CA ILE A 878 -21.66 -1.79 -27.72
C ILE A 878 -20.33 -1.91 -26.95
N GLY A 879 -19.96 -3.12 -26.55
CA GLY A 879 -18.70 -3.37 -25.81
C GLY A 879 -17.48 -3.03 -26.65
N THR A 880 -17.41 -3.55 -27.88
CA THR A 880 -16.27 -3.27 -28.78
C THR A 880 -16.10 -1.77 -29.07
N LEU A 881 -17.19 -1.04 -29.30
CA LEU A 881 -17.12 0.41 -29.51
C LEU A 881 -16.56 1.13 -28.30
N PHE A 882 -16.93 0.72 -27.09
CA PHE A 882 -16.37 1.25 -25.85
C PHE A 882 -14.86 0.97 -25.76
N ALA A 883 -14.43 -0.26 -26.02
CA ALA A 883 -13.01 -0.61 -26.08
C ALA A 883 -12.23 0.26 -27.10
N PHE A 884 -12.78 0.49 -28.28
CA PHE A 884 -12.14 1.29 -29.33
C PHE A 884 -11.99 2.75 -28.94
N VAL A 885 -12.99 3.33 -28.28
CA VAL A 885 -12.89 4.71 -27.75
C VAL A 885 -11.79 4.80 -26.70
N VAL A 886 -11.71 3.83 -25.78
CA VAL A 886 -10.70 3.83 -24.71
C VAL A 886 -9.29 3.63 -25.27
N VAL A 887 -9.10 2.73 -26.24
CA VAL A 887 -7.80 2.57 -26.91
C VAL A 887 -7.43 3.84 -27.68
N SER A 888 -8.37 4.44 -28.41
CA SER A 888 -8.11 5.69 -29.14
C SER A 888 -7.70 6.83 -28.19
N ALA A 889 -8.37 6.95 -27.04
CA ALA A 889 -7.99 7.89 -25.99
C ALA A 889 -6.63 7.54 -25.36
N GLY A 890 -6.34 6.25 -25.18
CA GLY A 890 -5.07 5.74 -24.67
C GLY A 890 -3.88 6.17 -25.52
N VAL A 891 -4.01 6.18 -26.85
CA VAL A 891 -2.94 6.69 -27.75
C VAL A 891 -2.66 8.16 -27.50
N ILE A 892 -3.72 8.98 -27.38
CA ILE A 892 -3.58 10.42 -27.12
C ILE A 892 -2.88 10.66 -25.78
N VAL A 893 -3.25 9.89 -24.75
CA VAL A 893 -2.60 9.96 -23.43
C VAL A 893 -1.14 9.53 -23.53
N LEU A 894 -0.83 8.40 -24.17
CA LEU A 894 0.54 7.89 -24.33
C LEU A 894 1.45 8.91 -25.04
N ARG A 895 0.95 9.58 -26.09
CA ARG A 895 1.69 10.64 -26.80
C ARG A 895 2.04 11.81 -25.91
N ARG A 896 1.21 12.13 -24.90
CA ARG A 896 1.46 13.23 -23.95
C ARG A 896 2.31 12.82 -22.75
N THR A 897 2.11 11.62 -22.21
CA THR A 897 2.77 11.17 -20.98
C THR A 897 4.13 10.55 -21.22
N ARG A 898 4.34 9.90 -22.39
CA ARG A 898 5.58 9.24 -22.79
C ARG A 898 5.97 9.63 -24.23
N PRO A 899 6.31 10.90 -24.49
CA PRO A 899 6.74 11.33 -25.83
C PRO A 899 8.06 10.68 -26.27
N ASP A 900 8.87 10.22 -25.31
CA ASP A 900 10.18 9.58 -25.46
C ASP A 900 10.17 8.21 -26.16
N LEU A 901 9.03 7.50 -26.15
CA LEU A 901 8.95 6.16 -26.72
C LEU A 901 9.15 6.15 -28.24
N ASP A 902 9.99 5.23 -28.72
CA ASP A 902 10.18 4.98 -30.15
C ASP A 902 8.91 4.37 -30.75
N ARG A 903 8.43 4.97 -31.84
CA ARG A 903 7.15 4.64 -32.49
C ARG A 903 7.42 4.39 -33.95
N SER A 904 7.44 3.11 -34.33
CA SER A 904 7.68 2.69 -35.72
C SER A 904 6.47 2.95 -36.64
N PHE A 905 5.28 3.13 -36.08
CA PHE A 905 4.04 3.49 -36.79
C PHE A 905 3.31 4.60 -36.01
N ARG A 906 2.73 5.59 -36.70
CA ARG A 906 2.10 6.80 -36.11
C ARG A 906 0.90 7.28 -36.89
#